data_AF-A0A7R9BYC2-F1
#
_entry.id   AF-A0A7R9BYC2-F1
#
_cell.length_a   1.000
_cell.length_b   1.000
_cell.length_c   1.000
_cell.angle_alpha   90.00
_cell.angle_beta   90.00
_cell.angle_gamma   90.00
#
_symmetry.space_group_name_H-M   'P 1'
#
loop_
_entity.id
_entity.type
_entity.pdbx_description
1 polymer ?
#
loop_
_entity_poly.entity_id
_entity_poly.type
_entity_poly.pdbx_seq_one_letter_code
_entity_poly.pdbx_strand_id
1 'polypeptide(L)'
;MMEIDNNLLMARLQDRRRDEGDGVSCKHPVLDIFDEAIMKFFPPSPKLDCASEPPWVHLRGDKVVVDQNLVRERSIRCNFAEVLRATEDLNRRGPTYSTDKEHKFRLSDFVEASCTDRHGNKWESVIAGGWRNEKVASTTGWQLLSPDGLPVNVLIWGQDSISRNTFVRKLPKTYEFLMGALGGIVLKGYNIVGDGTPQAIIPLMTGKTEIELPDARKRMGDAASSVDVYPFIWKKFKSRGYVTGYLEDGPDIGTFQWRLKGFKEQPTDLYSRPLYLSRKRLGLSPRCHHRNSTNLMVQEYFKAAWDAYVDKPKFFFQFQREFSHDDHNAIGILDEEILDFFKWFHHNGHLNRTILIVMTDHGHRFAAIRKTHQGKLEERMPFFYFRFPEWMRSRYPEALKHFEENSDLLSTPFDVHETLVDILHFKSLDFDAKIEDDDGSMPRGISLFRRVPRGRTCTDAAIEAHWCACLQWEPLETESNQSRDVANAVLKVINEYNAQQLTQFRAMPGVEQDMCAIWQLAKVVWATRFASNSKILQFSQSKDADGFHAQLDASTKPAVEIYQISLTAEPGNGQFEATAHFNVEKKSYKIEISQPGAAKNFACSRLRSAPAKIALLRAPGSSSAPKILQFSKTKDADGFHAQLDASTKPAVEIYQISLTAEPGNGQFEATAHFNVEKKSYKIEISQVSRINKYKTQAGCVADKLHQLRKFCNCLKGDTHHDHHASSVPHAQSWWAWGTPMRKPMPRTSEQVLSTGGTIPLVLGLLPLGIGAYTIPRILGNPHEEAHAQDFRAGLINWWYDTPSFGLAATGENLEWVLNLDLDGHPHNPDSSV
;
A
#
# COMPACT_ATOMS: atom_id res chain seq x y z
N MET A 1 -9.71 27.02 39.47
CA MET A 1 -9.25 27.94 38.41
C MET A 1 -8.87 27.12 37.17
N MET A 2 -9.80 26.32 36.63
CA MET A 2 -9.53 25.49 35.44
C MET A 2 -10.82 25.15 34.68
N GLU A 3 -11.74 26.10 34.59
CA GLU A 3 -12.45 26.25 33.32
C GLU A 3 -11.42 26.79 32.33
N ILE A 4 -10.70 25.89 31.66
CA ILE A 4 -10.13 26.23 30.35
C ILE A 4 -11.35 26.28 29.46
N ASP A 5 -11.87 27.50 29.31
CA ASP A 5 -13.19 27.80 28.75
C ASP A 5 -13.48 26.93 27.52
N ASN A 6 -14.64 26.26 27.51
CA ASN A 6 -15.07 25.48 26.35
C ASN A 6 -15.16 26.35 25.09
N ASN A 7 -15.42 27.65 25.23
CA ASN A 7 -15.37 28.60 24.13
C ASN A 7 -13.93 28.82 23.63
N LEU A 8 -12.90 28.72 24.48
CA LEU A 8 -11.49 28.78 24.08
C LEU A 8 -11.03 27.47 23.42
N LEU A 9 -11.52 26.31 23.88
CA LEU A 9 -11.28 25.02 23.23
C LEU A 9 -11.98 24.95 21.86
N MET A 10 -13.25 25.35 21.80
CA MET A 10 -13.99 25.47 20.54
C MET A 10 -13.41 26.54 19.63
N ALA A 11 -12.95 27.69 20.14
CA ALA A 11 -12.23 28.68 19.33
C ALA A 11 -10.93 28.12 18.74
N ARG A 12 -10.19 27.26 19.47
CA ARG A 12 -9.00 26.56 18.94
C ARG A 12 -9.33 25.43 17.97
N LEU A 13 -10.54 24.87 18.01
CA LEU A 13 -11.04 23.95 16.99
C LEU A 13 -11.54 24.71 15.75
N GLN A 14 -12.11 25.91 15.94
CA GLN A 14 -12.49 26.81 14.85
C GLN A 14 -11.27 27.46 14.17
N ASP A 15 -10.24 27.89 14.90
CA ASP A 15 -9.01 28.44 14.33
C ASP A 15 -8.31 27.42 13.41
N ARG A 16 -8.33 26.14 13.76
CA ARG A 16 -7.85 25.06 12.89
C ARG A 16 -8.77 24.75 11.70
N ARG A 17 -9.99 25.31 11.66
CA ARG A 17 -10.84 25.41 10.46
C ARG A 17 -10.71 26.77 9.74
N ARG A 18 -9.95 27.74 10.29
CA ARG A 18 -9.74 29.10 9.74
C ARG A 18 -8.35 29.33 9.14
N ASP A 19 -7.43 28.39 9.26
CA ASP A 19 -6.23 28.36 8.40
C ASP A 19 -6.76 28.11 6.98
N GLU A 20 -6.81 29.16 6.15
CA GLU A 20 -7.44 29.16 4.82
C GLU A 20 -6.64 28.30 3.83
N GLY A 21 -6.83 27.00 3.90
CA GLY A 21 -6.42 26.06 2.87
C GLY A 21 -7.34 26.21 1.66
N ASP A 22 -6.85 26.85 0.59
CA ASP A 22 -7.55 27.00 -0.69
C ASP A 22 -8.26 25.71 -1.10
N GLY A 23 -9.52 25.83 -1.53
CA GLY A 23 -10.51 24.76 -1.72
C GLY A 23 -10.21 23.76 -2.84
N VAL A 24 -9.06 23.11 -2.78
CA VAL A 24 -8.52 22.16 -3.74
C VAL A 24 -8.40 20.81 -3.06
N SER A 25 -8.90 19.76 -3.73
CA SER A 25 -8.82 18.39 -3.26
C SER A 25 -7.39 17.97 -2.92
N CYS A 26 -7.21 17.26 -1.82
CA CYS A 26 -5.90 16.74 -1.44
C CYS A 26 -5.29 15.87 -2.54
N LYS A 27 -4.03 16.14 -2.91
CA LYS A 27 -3.20 15.29 -3.77
C LYS A 27 -1.94 14.90 -3.02
N HIS A 28 -1.83 13.65 -2.59
CA HIS A 28 -0.59 13.16 -1.97
C HIS A 28 0.55 13.04 -2.99
N PRO A 29 1.80 13.32 -2.59
CA PRO A 29 2.96 13.16 -3.44
C PRO A 29 3.28 11.68 -3.70
N VAL A 30 3.56 11.35 -4.96
CA VAL A 30 4.29 10.13 -5.32
C VAL A 30 5.77 10.42 -5.16
N LEU A 31 6.37 9.88 -4.10
CA LEU A 31 7.78 10.04 -3.76
C LEU A 31 8.58 8.86 -4.31
N ASP A 32 9.77 9.11 -4.87
CA ASP A 32 10.70 8.03 -5.22
C ASP A 32 11.19 7.34 -3.94
N ILE A 33 11.08 6.02 -3.90
CA ILE A 33 11.48 5.20 -2.76
C ILE A 33 13.01 5.22 -2.60
N PHE A 34 13.77 5.44 -3.69
CA PHE A 34 15.23 5.35 -3.69
C PHE A 34 15.93 6.67 -4.05
N ASP A 35 15.27 7.81 -3.82
CA ASP A 35 15.82 9.16 -4.06
C ASP A 35 17.21 9.36 -3.41
N GLU A 36 18.18 9.78 -4.21
CA GLU A 36 19.58 9.94 -3.83
C GLU A 36 19.78 10.89 -2.63
N ALA A 37 18.93 11.93 -2.50
CA ALA A 37 19.08 12.93 -1.45
C ALA A 37 18.78 12.35 -0.06
N ILE A 38 18.02 11.26 0.04
CA ILE A 38 17.70 10.56 1.29
C ILE A 38 18.35 9.19 1.46
N MET A 39 18.77 8.50 0.39
CA MET A 39 19.30 7.12 0.51
C MET A 39 20.56 7.02 1.40
N LYS A 40 21.30 8.12 1.56
CA LYS A 40 22.40 8.27 2.54
C LYS A 40 21.99 8.07 4.01
N PHE A 41 20.70 8.13 4.34
CA PHE A 41 20.17 7.84 5.69
C PHE A 41 19.74 6.38 5.88
N PHE A 42 19.77 5.54 4.84
CA PHE A 42 19.33 4.15 4.86
C PHE A 42 20.47 3.15 4.61
N PRO A 43 21.55 3.12 5.43
CA PRO A 43 22.60 2.10 5.31
C PRO A 43 22.04 0.68 5.54
N PRO A 44 22.81 -0.39 5.20
CA PRO A 44 22.45 -1.75 5.55
C PRO A 44 22.11 -1.89 7.04
N SER A 45 21.10 -2.69 7.36
CA SER A 45 20.62 -2.90 8.73
C SER A 45 21.75 -3.44 9.63
N PRO A 46 21.88 -2.97 10.88
CA PRO A 46 22.88 -3.49 11.80
C PRO A 46 22.66 -4.98 12.09
N LYS A 47 23.73 -5.70 12.45
CA LYS A 47 23.59 -7.08 12.96
C LYS A 47 23.07 -7.06 14.38
N LEU A 48 22.09 -7.92 14.68
CA LEU A 48 21.74 -8.26 16.05
C LEU A 48 22.72 -9.30 16.58
N ASP A 49 23.43 -8.99 17.66
CA ASP A 49 24.27 -9.93 18.38
C ASP A 49 23.60 -10.28 19.72
N CYS A 50 23.42 -11.57 19.99
CA CYS A 50 22.68 -12.10 21.13
C CYS A 50 23.42 -13.29 21.74
N ALA A 51 23.29 -13.47 23.06
CA ALA A 51 24.08 -14.44 23.82
C ALA A 51 23.92 -15.88 23.30
N SER A 52 25.02 -16.59 23.12
CA SER A 52 25.04 -17.93 22.52
C SER A 52 24.45 -19.05 23.39
N GLU A 53 24.21 -18.82 24.69
CA GLU A 53 23.65 -19.85 25.58
C GLU A 53 22.20 -20.19 25.18
N PRO A 54 21.86 -21.49 25.01
CA PRO A 54 20.47 -21.91 24.80
C PRO A 54 19.62 -21.64 26.05
N PRO A 55 18.30 -21.41 25.90
CA PRO A 55 17.40 -21.27 27.04
C PRO A 55 17.31 -22.58 27.83
N TRP A 56 17.35 -22.50 29.17
CA TRP A 56 17.29 -23.69 30.04
C TRP A 56 15.86 -24.24 30.21
N VAL A 57 14.85 -23.49 29.75
CA VAL A 57 13.44 -23.88 29.78
C VAL A 57 12.75 -23.51 28.46
N HIS A 58 11.76 -24.30 28.05
CA HIS A 58 11.07 -24.18 26.76
C HIS A 58 9.56 -24.13 26.93
N LEU A 59 8.84 -23.39 26.07
CA LEU A 59 7.38 -23.40 26.04
C LEU A 59 6.85 -24.69 25.36
N ARG A 60 5.81 -25.29 25.95
CA ARG A 60 5.10 -26.48 25.46
C ARG A 60 3.61 -26.37 25.80
N GLY A 61 2.85 -25.72 24.92
CA GLY A 61 1.44 -25.42 25.18
C GLY A 61 1.29 -24.50 26.40
N ASP A 62 0.40 -24.85 27.32
CA ASP A 62 0.17 -24.10 28.57
C ASP A 62 1.21 -24.38 29.70
N LYS A 63 2.42 -24.83 29.32
CA LYS A 63 3.50 -25.16 30.25
C LYS A 63 4.86 -24.61 29.82
N VAL A 64 5.70 -24.35 30.82
CA VAL A 64 7.14 -24.14 30.68
C VAL A 64 7.86 -25.39 31.20
N VAL A 65 8.70 -26.00 30.36
CA VAL A 65 9.36 -27.29 30.62
C VAL A 65 10.88 -27.07 30.72
N VAL A 66 11.51 -27.57 31.78
CA VAL A 66 12.97 -27.52 31.99
C VAL A 66 13.65 -28.48 31.02
N ASP A 67 14.77 -28.06 30.42
CA ASP A 67 15.52 -28.91 29.49
C ASP A 67 16.10 -30.15 30.18
N GLN A 68 15.57 -31.33 29.81
CA GLN A 68 15.92 -32.60 30.45
C GLN A 68 17.32 -33.12 30.06
N ASN A 69 17.96 -32.58 29.03
CA ASN A 69 19.38 -32.84 28.76
C ASN A 69 20.22 -32.08 29.79
N LEU A 70 19.97 -30.78 29.94
CA LEU A 70 20.71 -29.96 30.90
C LEU A 70 20.44 -30.37 32.36
N VAL A 71 19.26 -30.91 32.69
CA VAL A 71 19.00 -31.54 34.00
C VAL A 71 19.89 -32.78 34.22
N ARG A 72 20.08 -33.64 33.21
CA ARG A 72 20.99 -34.80 33.32
C ARG A 72 22.45 -34.39 33.39
N GLU A 73 22.86 -33.42 32.58
CA GLU A 73 24.27 -33.01 32.42
C GLU A 73 24.76 -32.08 33.52
N ARG A 74 23.92 -31.13 33.97
CA ARG A 74 24.27 -30.03 34.90
C ARG A 74 23.52 -30.10 36.24
N SER A 75 22.51 -30.98 36.36
CA SER A 75 21.67 -31.13 37.57
C SER A 75 20.91 -29.86 37.94
N ILE A 76 20.31 -29.21 36.93
CA ILE A 76 19.54 -27.96 37.07
C ILE A 76 18.28 -28.16 37.92
N ARG A 77 17.99 -27.15 38.76
CA ARG A 77 16.67 -26.91 39.35
C ARG A 77 16.22 -25.49 39.05
N CYS A 78 14.94 -25.33 38.69
CA CYS A 78 14.33 -24.04 38.38
C CYS A 78 13.27 -23.65 39.41
N ASN A 79 13.21 -22.37 39.73
CA ASN A 79 12.16 -21.73 40.52
C ASN A 79 11.29 -20.89 39.58
N PHE A 80 10.00 -21.17 39.56
CA PHE A 80 9.01 -20.49 38.72
C PHE A 80 8.07 -19.65 39.58
N ALA A 81 7.85 -18.39 39.22
CA ALA A 81 6.87 -17.51 39.87
C ALA A 81 6.11 -16.69 38.82
N GLU A 82 4.78 -16.83 38.78
CA GLU A 82 3.94 -16.11 37.81
C GLU A 82 3.89 -14.61 38.10
N VAL A 83 3.89 -13.79 37.04
CA VAL A 83 4.00 -12.33 37.13
C VAL A 83 2.60 -11.72 37.16
N LEU A 84 2.25 -11.10 38.29
CA LEU A 84 0.92 -10.53 38.52
C LEU A 84 0.99 -9.00 38.48
N ARG A 85 0.18 -8.34 37.64
CA ARG A 85 0.07 -6.87 37.66
C ARG A 85 -0.43 -6.40 39.03
N ALA A 86 0.20 -5.36 39.60
CA ALA A 86 -0.19 -4.79 40.89
C ALA A 86 -0.56 -3.31 40.81
N THR A 87 0.17 -2.53 40.01
CA THR A 87 -0.21 -1.20 39.52
C THR A 87 0.20 -1.11 38.04
N GLU A 88 0.19 0.08 37.43
CA GLU A 88 0.73 0.25 36.07
C GLU A 88 2.25 0.00 35.99
N ASP A 89 3.00 0.42 37.00
CA ASP A 89 4.47 0.40 36.99
C ASP A 89 5.08 -0.67 37.91
N LEU A 90 4.23 -1.50 38.55
CA LEU A 90 4.66 -2.52 39.50
C LEU A 90 3.99 -3.88 39.25
N ASN A 91 4.83 -4.90 39.15
CA ASN A 91 4.44 -6.31 39.25
C ASN A 91 4.60 -6.83 40.69
N ARG A 92 3.79 -7.83 41.05
CA ARG A 92 4.04 -8.76 42.15
C ARG A 92 4.40 -10.12 41.57
N ARG A 93 5.20 -10.89 42.30
CA ARG A 93 5.43 -12.32 42.01
C ARG A 93 4.36 -13.14 42.73
N GLY A 94 3.79 -14.12 42.03
CA GLY A 94 2.95 -15.16 42.62
C GLY A 94 3.75 -16.15 43.47
N PRO A 95 3.12 -17.23 43.96
CA PRO A 95 3.81 -18.28 44.69
C PRO A 95 4.95 -18.90 43.86
N THR A 96 6.10 -19.13 44.49
CA THR A 96 7.26 -19.76 43.84
C THR A 96 7.15 -21.29 43.90
N TYR A 97 7.28 -21.95 42.75
CA TYR A 97 7.32 -23.41 42.63
C TYR A 97 8.72 -23.86 42.18
N SER A 98 9.34 -24.78 42.92
CA SER A 98 10.69 -25.29 42.62
C SER A 98 10.62 -26.68 42.00
N THR A 99 11.19 -26.88 40.80
CA THR A 99 11.13 -28.15 40.06
C THR A 99 12.27 -28.28 39.03
N ASP A 100 12.53 -29.52 38.63
CA ASP A 100 13.43 -29.95 37.55
C ASP A 100 12.64 -30.43 36.30
N LYS A 101 11.31 -30.28 36.29
CA LYS A 101 10.42 -30.80 35.23
C LYS A 101 9.64 -29.73 34.48
N GLU A 102 8.54 -29.23 35.06
CA GLU A 102 7.62 -28.33 34.37
C GLU A 102 6.82 -27.45 35.35
N HIS A 103 6.52 -26.22 34.90
CA HIS A 103 5.51 -25.35 35.50
C HIS A 103 4.35 -25.16 34.52
N LYS A 104 3.11 -25.06 35.04
CA LYS A 104 1.90 -24.81 34.25
C LYS A 104 1.30 -23.47 34.66
N PHE A 105 1.02 -22.60 33.70
CA PHE A 105 0.40 -21.29 33.92
C PHE A 105 -1.00 -21.43 34.54
N ARG A 106 -1.34 -20.56 35.51
CA ARG A 106 -2.60 -20.65 36.29
C ARG A 106 -3.22 -19.29 36.65
N LEU A 107 -2.43 -18.22 36.65
CA LEU A 107 -2.76 -16.89 37.17
C LEU A 107 -2.38 -15.76 36.20
N SER A 108 -1.43 -16.02 35.28
CA SER A 108 -0.88 -15.04 34.33
C SER A 108 -0.39 -15.71 33.05
N ASP A 109 -0.29 -14.94 31.97
CA ASP A 109 0.41 -15.31 30.73
C ASP A 109 1.95 -15.33 30.88
N PHE A 110 2.48 -14.84 32.01
CA PHE A 110 3.92 -14.62 32.20
C PHE A 110 4.46 -15.27 33.46
N VAL A 111 5.64 -15.90 33.37
CA VAL A 111 6.34 -16.54 34.50
C VAL A 111 7.81 -16.15 34.52
N GLU A 112 8.28 -15.69 35.67
CA GLU A 112 9.71 -15.53 35.94
C GLU A 112 10.30 -16.91 36.27
N ALA A 113 11.34 -17.31 35.54
CA ALA A 113 12.10 -18.53 35.76
C ALA A 113 13.51 -18.17 36.25
N SER A 114 13.91 -18.69 37.40
CA SER A 114 15.24 -18.52 37.99
C SER A 114 15.81 -19.91 38.31
N CYS A 115 16.81 -20.32 37.52
CA CYS A 115 17.37 -21.67 37.54
C CYS A 115 18.82 -21.66 38.00
N THR A 116 19.25 -22.73 38.67
CA THR A 116 20.61 -22.92 39.16
C THR A 116 21.10 -24.34 38.86
N ASP A 117 22.38 -24.49 38.47
CA ASP A 117 23.02 -25.80 38.29
C ASP A 117 23.87 -26.24 39.51
N ARG A 118 24.40 -27.47 39.50
CA ARG A 118 25.20 -28.01 40.63
C ARG A 118 26.46 -27.22 40.98
N HIS A 119 26.94 -26.37 40.08
CA HIS A 119 28.13 -25.53 40.27
C HIS A 119 27.76 -24.11 40.73
N GLY A 120 26.47 -23.82 40.91
CA GLY A 120 25.97 -22.52 41.33
C GLY A 120 25.80 -21.50 40.19
N ASN A 121 26.01 -21.91 38.93
CA ASN A 121 25.72 -21.04 37.80
C ASN A 121 24.21 -20.77 37.74
N LYS A 122 23.83 -19.54 37.43
CA LYS A 122 22.43 -19.10 37.37
C LYS A 122 22.01 -18.73 35.96
N TRP A 123 20.75 -18.97 35.67
CA TRP A 123 20.06 -18.53 34.45
C TRP A 123 18.70 -17.97 34.85
N GLU A 124 18.37 -16.76 34.41
CA GLU A 124 17.12 -16.09 34.73
C GLU A 124 16.43 -15.57 33.46
N SER A 125 15.10 -15.65 33.42
CA SER A 125 14.31 -15.11 32.32
C SER A 125 12.85 -14.85 32.71
N VAL A 126 12.12 -14.18 31.82
CA VAL A 126 10.66 -14.13 31.82
C VAL A 126 10.17 -14.88 30.59
N ILE A 127 9.36 -15.91 30.80
CA ILE A 127 8.73 -16.69 29.75
C ILE A 127 7.27 -16.24 29.61
N ALA A 128 6.84 -16.01 28.37
CA ALA A 128 5.46 -15.72 28.02
C ALA A 128 4.81 -16.95 27.37
N GLY A 129 3.59 -17.28 27.77
CA GLY A 129 2.78 -18.34 27.20
C GLY A 129 1.31 -17.95 27.26
N GLY A 130 0.58 -18.12 26.15
CA GLY A 130 -0.83 -17.75 26.07
C GLY A 130 -1.68 -18.61 27.00
N TRP A 131 -2.07 -18.06 28.14
CA TRP A 131 -2.88 -18.74 29.14
C TRP A 131 -4.36 -18.52 28.86
N ARG A 132 -5.10 -19.61 28.66
CA ARG A 132 -6.56 -19.55 28.55
C ARG A 132 -7.17 -19.30 29.92
N ASN A 133 -7.53 -18.04 30.16
CA ASN A 133 -8.25 -17.61 31.34
C ASN A 133 -9.74 -17.92 31.17
N GLU A 134 -10.24 -18.94 31.87
CA GLU A 134 -11.64 -19.37 31.74
C GLU A 134 -12.67 -18.33 32.21
N LYS A 135 -12.27 -17.31 32.99
CA LYS A 135 -13.14 -16.15 33.25
C LYS A 135 -13.35 -15.32 31.97
N VAL A 136 -12.30 -15.10 31.19
CA VAL A 136 -12.38 -14.41 29.89
C VAL A 136 -13.14 -15.29 28.89
N ALA A 137 -12.85 -16.59 28.86
CA ALA A 137 -13.50 -17.52 27.93
C ALA A 137 -15.00 -17.73 28.22
N SER A 138 -15.46 -17.58 29.47
CA SER A 138 -16.89 -17.66 29.81
C SER A 138 -17.67 -16.38 29.49
N THR A 139 -17.03 -15.20 29.52
CA THR A 139 -17.67 -13.90 29.19
C THR A 139 -17.53 -13.48 27.73
N THR A 140 -17.02 -14.34 26.84
CA THR A 140 -16.76 -14.04 25.42
C THR A 140 -17.30 -15.11 24.47
N GLY A 141 -17.57 -14.76 23.22
CA GLY A 141 -17.99 -15.71 22.19
C GLY A 141 -18.80 -15.12 21.05
N TRP A 142 -18.84 -15.83 19.91
CA TRP A 142 -19.52 -15.40 18.69
C TRP A 142 -21.03 -15.18 18.86
N GLN A 143 -21.64 -15.87 19.82
CA GLN A 143 -23.05 -15.74 20.20
C GLN A 143 -23.39 -14.44 20.95
N LEU A 144 -22.37 -13.68 21.38
CA LEU A 144 -22.53 -12.38 22.04
C LEU A 144 -22.32 -11.19 21.10
N LEU A 145 -21.95 -11.45 19.83
CA LEU A 145 -21.84 -10.40 18.83
C LEU A 145 -23.22 -9.84 18.50
N SER A 146 -23.29 -8.52 18.32
CA SER A 146 -24.53 -7.84 17.93
C SER A 146 -25.04 -8.37 16.57
N PRO A 147 -26.36 -8.59 16.38
CA PRO A 147 -26.90 -9.22 15.17
C PRO A 147 -26.56 -8.49 13.85
N ASP A 148 -26.31 -7.19 13.93
CA ASP A 148 -25.87 -6.28 12.87
C ASP A 148 -24.34 -6.27 12.64
N GLY A 149 -23.51 -6.64 13.61
CA GLY A 149 -22.04 -6.62 13.47
C GLY A 149 -21.45 -7.72 12.57
N LEU A 150 -20.22 -7.54 12.10
CA LEU A 150 -19.50 -8.59 11.35
C LEU A 150 -19.03 -9.74 12.27
N PRO A 151 -19.17 -11.01 11.84
CA PRO A 151 -18.57 -12.16 12.52
C PRO A 151 -17.08 -12.31 12.12
N VAL A 152 -16.27 -11.32 12.49
CA VAL A 152 -14.81 -11.26 12.24
C VAL A 152 -14.03 -11.02 13.53
N ASN A 153 -12.76 -11.44 13.55
CA ASN A 153 -11.75 -10.84 14.41
C ASN A 153 -11.22 -9.55 13.77
N VAL A 154 -10.62 -8.69 14.58
CA VAL A 154 -9.76 -7.59 14.13
C VAL A 154 -8.37 -7.79 14.74
N LEU A 155 -7.34 -7.73 13.89
CA LEU A 155 -5.94 -7.64 14.31
C LEU A 155 -5.36 -6.35 13.75
N ILE A 156 -4.97 -5.42 14.62
CA ILE A 156 -4.10 -4.31 14.29
C ILE A 156 -2.69 -4.70 14.72
N TRP A 157 -1.81 -4.93 13.75
CA TRP A 157 -0.38 -5.12 13.95
C TRP A 157 0.33 -3.83 13.53
N GLY A 158 1.11 -3.23 14.43
CA GLY A 158 1.68 -1.91 14.23
C GLY A 158 3.15 -1.78 14.63
N GLN A 159 3.88 -0.91 13.93
CA GLN A 159 5.28 -0.59 14.22
C GLN A 159 5.51 0.94 14.26
N ASP A 160 6.23 1.40 15.29
CA ASP A 160 6.56 2.80 15.56
C ASP A 160 7.57 3.41 14.56
N SER A 161 7.43 4.70 14.21
CA SER A 161 8.45 5.55 13.58
C SER A 161 8.90 5.17 12.15
N ILE A 162 8.05 4.48 11.38
CA ILE A 162 8.35 4.04 10.01
C ILE A 162 7.42 4.72 8.98
N SER A 163 7.99 5.33 7.94
CA SER A 163 7.22 5.83 6.79
C SER A 163 6.81 4.69 5.85
N ARG A 164 5.80 4.92 4.99
CA ARG A 164 5.41 3.94 3.95
C ARG A 164 6.60 3.48 3.12
N ASN A 165 7.44 4.40 2.68
CA ASN A 165 8.61 4.07 1.87
C ASN A 165 9.70 3.39 2.72
N THR A 166 9.87 3.74 4.00
CA THR A 166 10.81 3.04 4.89
C THR A 166 10.37 1.60 5.15
N PHE A 167 9.07 1.32 5.25
CA PHE A 167 8.54 -0.04 5.31
C PHE A 167 8.97 -0.83 4.06
N VAL A 168 8.82 -0.27 2.85
CA VAL A 168 9.27 -0.91 1.61
C VAL A 168 10.80 -1.10 1.56
N ARG A 169 11.58 -0.12 2.03
CA ARG A 169 13.06 -0.19 2.07
C ARG A 169 13.60 -1.24 3.04
N LYS A 170 12.95 -1.43 4.18
CA LYS A 170 13.50 -2.18 5.33
C LYS A 170 12.79 -3.50 5.62
N LEU A 171 11.55 -3.65 5.18
CA LEU A 171 10.76 -4.88 5.28
C LEU A 171 10.33 -5.38 3.87
N PRO A 172 11.24 -5.49 2.88
CA PRO A 172 10.88 -5.78 1.50
C PRO A 172 10.25 -7.16 1.32
N LYS A 173 10.71 -8.21 2.03
CA LYS A 173 10.15 -9.57 1.90
C LYS A 173 8.75 -9.63 2.53
N THR A 174 8.58 -8.97 3.68
CA THR A 174 7.27 -8.76 4.32
C THR A 174 6.31 -8.03 3.37
N TYR A 175 6.74 -6.91 2.78
CA TYR A 175 5.93 -6.12 1.86
C TYR A 175 5.52 -6.90 0.61
N GLU A 176 6.45 -7.65 0.00
CA GLU A 176 6.17 -8.54 -1.13
C GLU A 176 5.09 -9.59 -0.77
N PHE A 177 5.16 -10.19 0.42
CA PHE A 177 4.16 -11.15 0.88
C PHE A 177 2.79 -10.51 1.16
N LEU A 178 2.75 -9.36 1.85
CA LEU A 178 1.52 -8.63 2.15
C LEU A 178 0.78 -8.21 0.87
N MET A 179 1.52 -7.75 -0.15
CA MET A 179 0.93 -7.31 -1.42
C MET A 179 0.63 -8.47 -2.38
N GLY A 180 1.60 -9.34 -2.62
CA GLY A 180 1.53 -10.39 -3.64
C GLY A 180 0.77 -11.65 -3.20
N ALA A 181 0.99 -12.12 -1.97
CA ALA A 181 0.39 -13.37 -1.48
C ALA A 181 -0.95 -13.14 -0.74
N LEU A 182 -1.09 -12.04 0.00
CA LEU A 182 -2.30 -11.78 0.80
C LEU A 182 -3.34 -10.88 0.12
N GLY A 183 -2.99 -10.16 -0.97
CA GLY A 183 -3.94 -9.41 -1.80
C GLY A 183 -4.66 -8.27 -1.07
N GLY A 184 -3.97 -7.59 -0.15
CA GLY A 184 -4.52 -6.49 0.64
C GLY A 184 -4.42 -5.12 -0.03
N ILE A 185 -5.06 -4.13 0.60
CA ILE A 185 -5.25 -2.76 0.09
C ILE A 185 -4.42 -1.81 0.95
N VAL A 186 -3.55 -1.00 0.31
CA VAL A 186 -2.75 0.03 0.98
C VAL A 186 -3.44 1.38 0.86
N LEU A 187 -3.64 2.07 1.97
CA LEU A 187 -4.13 3.45 2.02
C LEU A 187 -3.01 4.42 1.60
N LYS A 188 -2.85 4.63 0.29
CA LYS A 188 -1.85 5.53 -0.30
C LYS A 188 -2.14 6.99 0.08
N GLY A 189 -3.42 7.34 0.21
CA GLY A 189 -3.90 8.63 0.70
C GLY A 189 -3.90 8.82 2.22
N TYR A 190 -3.35 7.89 3.02
CA TYR A 190 -3.34 8.04 4.48
C TYR A 190 -2.34 9.11 4.98
N ASN A 191 -2.80 9.99 5.87
CA ASN A 191 -2.05 11.09 6.48
C ASN A 191 -2.18 11.08 8.02
N ILE A 192 -1.14 11.48 8.75
CA ILE A 192 -1.19 11.69 10.20
C ILE A 192 -1.96 12.96 10.60
N VAL A 193 -2.34 13.09 11.87
CA VAL A 193 -3.10 14.24 12.41
C VAL A 193 -2.36 14.99 13.54
N GLY A 194 -1.09 14.67 13.82
CA GLY A 194 -0.30 15.31 14.87
C GLY A 194 1.08 14.68 15.10
N ASP A 195 1.88 15.28 15.99
CA ASP A 195 3.27 14.86 16.26
C ASP A 195 3.35 13.63 17.18
N GLY A 196 3.63 12.45 16.61
CA GLY A 196 4.06 11.28 17.38
C GLY A 196 2.98 10.23 17.67
N THR A 197 3.41 9.11 18.26
CA THR A 197 2.57 7.94 18.55
C THR A 197 1.25 8.24 19.26
N PRO A 198 1.17 9.05 20.34
CA PRO A 198 -0.12 9.31 20.99
C PRO A 198 -1.07 10.08 20.08
N GLN A 199 -0.54 11.01 19.28
CA GLN A 199 -1.29 11.79 18.29
C GLN A 199 -1.79 10.94 17.10
N ALA A 200 -1.18 9.79 16.83
CA ALA A 200 -1.70 8.80 15.87
C ALA A 200 -2.70 7.82 16.52
N ILE A 201 -2.33 7.23 17.65
CA ILE A 201 -3.05 6.12 18.29
C ILE A 201 -4.28 6.59 19.09
N ILE A 202 -4.26 7.77 19.74
CA ILE A 202 -5.44 8.27 20.48
C ILE A 202 -6.61 8.55 19.51
N PRO A 203 -6.44 9.28 18.40
CA PRO A 203 -7.49 9.40 17.38
C PRO A 203 -7.98 8.07 16.81
N LEU A 204 -7.09 7.15 16.42
CA LEU A 204 -7.45 5.84 15.88
C LEU A 204 -8.27 5.02 16.89
N MET A 205 -7.90 5.08 18.17
CA MET A 205 -8.54 4.29 19.21
C MET A 205 -9.74 4.98 19.86
N THR A 206 -9.98 6.28 19.70
CA THR A 206 -11.05 7.02 20.42
C THR A 206 -11.96 7.89 19.56
N GLY A 207 -11.63 8.11 18.29
CA GLY A 207 -12.33 9.07 17.40
C GLY A 207 -12.08 10.54 17.78
N LYS A 208 -11.11 10.81 18.67
CA LYS A 208 -10.87 12.11 19.31
C LYS A 208 -9.39 12.45 19.40
N THR A 209 -9.06 13.74 19.34
CA THR A 209 -7.74 14.23 19.75
C THR A 209 -7.58 14.20 21.27
N GLU A 210 -6.35 14.16 21.79
CA GLU A 210 -6.09 14.14 23.25
C GLU A 210 -6.72 15.34 23.98
N ILE A 211 -6.73 16.51 23.33
CA ILE A 211 -7.29 17.76 23.88
C ILE A 211 -8.83 17.80 23.90
N GLU A 212 -9.52 16.81 23.31
CA GLU A 212 -10.96 16.59 23.45
C GLU A 212 -11.31 15.57 24.55
N LEU A 213 -10.29 15.03 25.22
CA LEU A 213 -10.41 14.04 26.27
C LEU A 213 -10.01 14.66 27.62
N PRO A 214 -10.41 14.09 28.76
CA PRO A 214 -9.95 14.55 30.06
C PRO A 214 -8.41 14.49 30.14
N ASP A 215 -7.79 15.50 30.73
CA ASP A 215 -6.33 15.58 30.79
C ASP A 215 -5.76 14.36 31.56
N ALA A 216 -4.83 13.64 30.92
CA ALA A 216 -4.15 12.50 31.53
C ALA A 216 -2.62 12.69 31.64
N ARG A 217 -2.12 13.90 31.38
CA ARG A 217 -0.67 14.18 31.35
C ARG A 217 -0.08 14.20 32.76
N LYS A 218 0.99 13.44 32.99
CA LYS A 218 1.67 13.34 34.31
C LYS A 218 2.04 14.71 34.89
N ARG A 219 2.43 15.65 34.02
CA ARG A 219 2.84 17.03 34.38
C ARG A 219 1.74 17.88 35.02
N MET A 220 0.47 17.43 35.02
CA MET A 220 -0.66 18.13 35.61
C MET A 220 -0.94 17.68 37.06
N GLY A 221 -0.10 16.80 37.63
CA GLY A 221 -0.24 16.34 39.01
C GLY A 221 -1.57 15.66 39.27
N ASP A 222 -2.19 15.92 40.43
CA ASP A 222 -3.45 15.27 40.83
C ASP A 222 -4.67 15.70 40.02
N ALA A 223 -4.58 16.79 39.25
CA ALA A 223 -5.67 17.23 38.35
C ALA A 223 -5.84 16.32 37.12
N ALA A 224 -4.82 15.55 36.73
CA ALA A 224 -4.92 14.61 35.61
C ALA A 224 -5.56 13.27 36.01
N SER A 225 -6.42 12.75 35.13
CA SER A 225 -6.94 11.37 35.19
C SER A 225 -5.89 10.35 34.72
N SER A 226 -6.13 9.07 34.96
CA SER A 226 -5.50 7.98 34.19
C SER A 226 -6.26 7.77 32.87
N VAL A 227 -5.63 7.14 31.86
CA VAL A 227 -6.25 7.02 30.52
C VAL A 227 -7.45 6.06 30.49
N ASP A 228 -7.77 5.39 31.60
CA ASP A 228 -8.98 4.59 31.81
C ASP A 228 -10.27 5.35 31.48
N VAL A 229 -10.27 6.69 31.55
CA VAL A 229 -11.42 7.53 31.20
C VAL A 229 -11.64 7.68 29.68
N TYR A 230 -10.68 7.28 28.84
CA TYR A 230 -10.76 7.46 27.38
C TYR A 230 -11.72 6.42 26.75
N PRO A 231 -12.50 6.79 25.71
CA PRO A 231 -13.53 5.93 25.11
C PRO A 231 -12.93 4.94 24.08
N PHE A 232 -11.87 4.23 24.48
CA PHE A 232 -11.11 3.33 23.60
C PHE A 232 -11.99 2.28 22.90
N ILE A 233 -11.78 2.11 21.59
CA ILE A 233 -12.53 1.22 20.68
C ILE A 233 -12.55 -0.22 21.17
N TRP A 234 -11.46 -0.72 21.76
CA TRP A 234 -11.41 -2.06 22.34
C TRP A 234 -12.44 -2.27 23.46
N LYS A 235 -12.90 -1.21 24.16
CA LYS A 235 -14.02 -1.30 25.11
C LYS A 235 -15.35 -1.58 24.41
N LYS A 236 -15.60 -0.98 23.22
CA LYS A 236 -16.78 -1.24 22.38
C LYS A 236 -16.77 -2.67 21.81
N PHE A 237 -15.60 -3.21 21.49
CA PHE A 237 -15.43 -4.62 21.12
C PHE A 237 -15.65 -5.54 22.33
N LYS A 238 -15.01 -5.27 23.47
CA LYS A 238 -15.13 -6.07 24.71
C LYS A 238 -16.58 -6.20 25.19
N SER A 239 -17.36 -5.13 25.17
CA SER A 239 -18.77 -5.16 25.55
C SER A 239 -19.67 -5.95 24.59
N ARG A 240 -19.18 -6.27 23.39
CA ARG A 240 -19.84 -7.19 22.42
C ARG A 240 -19.22 -8.59 22.44
N GLY A 241 -18.58 -8.99 23.54
CA GLY A 241 -18.11 -10.36 23.77
C GLY A 241 -16.83 -10.76 23.04
N TYR A 242 -16.04 -9.80 22.56
CA TYR A 242 -14.69 -10.04 22.03
C TYR A 242 -13.66 -10.24 23.15
N VAL A 243 -12.72 -11.17 22.95
CA VAL A 243 -11.46 -11.23 23.71
C VAL A 243 -10.57 -10.08 23.25
N THR A 244 -10.10 -9.25 24.18
CA THR A 244 -9.29 -8.06 23.84
C THR A 244 -7.82 -8.21 24.21
N GLY A 245 -6.92 -7.75 23.34
CA GLY A 245 -5.47 -7.73 23.57
C GLY A 245 -4.84 -6.37 23.30
N TYR A 246 -3.98 -5.89 24.20
CA TYR A 246 -3.09 -4.74 23.97
C TYR A 246 -1.65 -5.16 24.28
N LEU A 247 -0.84 -5.21 23.23
CA LEU A 247 0.48 -5.86 23.23
C LEU A 247 1.53 -4.85 22.74
N GLU A 248 1.98 -3.99 23.66
CA GLU A 248 3.03 -2.98 23.45
C GLU A 248 4.36 -3.37 24.11
N ASP A 249 5.49 -3.02 23.49
CA ASP A 249 6.86 -3.13 24.05
C ASP A 249 7.35 -1.80 24.68
N GLY A 250 8.67 -1.60 24.84
CA GLY A 250 9.27 -0.33 25.30
C GLY A 250 8.63 0.29 26.56
N PRO A 251 8.59 -0.41 27.71
CA PRO A 251 7.72 -0.09 28.85
C PRO A 251 7.99 1.28 29.49
N ASP A 252 9.17 1.85 29.29
CA ASP A 252 9.57 3.15 29.83
C ASP A 252 9.01 4.33 29.02
N ILE A 253 8.79 4.15 27.72
CA ILE A 253 8.36 5.18 26.78
C ILE A 253 6.97 4.92 26.16
N GLY A 254 6.28 3.84 26.58
CA GLY A 254 4.99 3.37 26.05
C GLY A 254 3.93 4.47 25.83
N THR A 255 3.09 4.26 24.81
CA THR A 255 2.16 5.25 24.22
C THR A 255 1.33 5.99 25.25
N PHE A 256 0.85 5.29 26.28
CA PHE A 256 0.02 5.87 27.34
C PHE A 256 0.78 6.05 28.68
N GLN A 257 2.06 5.69 28.75
CA GLN A 257 2.85 5.60 29.99
C GLN A 257 4.08 6.51 30.00
N TRP A 258 4.50 7.11 28.89
CA TRP A 258 5.58 8.12 28.89
C TRP A 258 5.13 9.44 29.53
N ARG A 259 4.39 10.26 28.77
CA ARG A 259 3.88 11.57 29.20
C ARG A 259 2.48 11.52 29.83
N LEU A 260 1.72 10.44 29.61
CA LEU A 260 0.40 10.21 30.20
C LEU A 260 0.48 9.29 31.43
N LYS A 261 -0.52 9.33 32.32
CA LYS A 261 -0.56 8.61 33.61
C LYS A 261 -0.71 7.07 33.52
N GLY A 262 -0.74 6.50 32.32
CA GLY A 262 -1.01 5.07 32.12
C GLY A 262 -2.41 4.65 32.53
N PHE A 263 -2.62 3.34 32.57
CA PHE A 263 -3.88 2.72 33.00
C PHE A 263 -3.86 2.40 34.49
N LYS A 264 -4.91 2.71 35.23
CA LYS A 264 -5.11 2.25 36.60
C LYS A 264 -5.53 0.78 36.61
N GLU A 265 -6.58 0.45 35.88
CA GLU A 265 -7.07 -0.93 35.72
C GLU A 265 -6.38 -1.61 34.52
N GLN A 266 -6.65 -2.90 34.28
CA GLN A 266 -6.10 -3.56 33.08
C GLN A 266 -6.94 -3.20 31.84
N PRO A 267 -6.34 -2.64 30.76
CA PRO A 267 -7.11 -2.06 29.65
C PRO A 267 -7.86 -3.10 28.80
N THR A 268 -7.34 -4.32 28.74
CA THR A 268 -7.71 -5.40 27.84
C THR A 268 -7.63 -6.75 28.58
N ASP A 269 -8.18 -7.82 28.01
CA ASP A 269 -8.13 -9.16 28.64
C ASP A 269 -6.70 -9.72 28.69
N LEU A 270 -5.94 -9.52 27.62
CA LEU A 270 -4.50 -9.77 27.55
C LEU A 270 -3.76 -8.43 27.50
N TYR A 271 -2.72 -8.26 28.31
CA TYR A 271 -1.95 -7.03 28.40
C TYR A 271 -0.46 -7.32 28.60
N SER A 272 0.40 -6.81 27.72
CA SER A 272 1.82 -7.18 27.70
C SER A 272 2.71 -6.49 28.75
N ARG A 273 2.29 -5.35 29.31
CA ARG A 273 3.16 -4.53 30.17
C ARG A 273 3.85 -5.29 31.31
N PRO A 274 3.21 -6.25 32.02
CA PRO A 274 3.86 -7.03 33.07
C PRO A 274 5.09 -7.81 32.59
N LEU A 275 5.07 -8.38 31.38
CA LEU A 275 6.21 -9.08 30.77
C LEU A 275 7.45 -8.17 30.71
N TYR A 276 7.29 -6.99 30.11
CA TYR A 276 8.40 -6.06 29.91
C TYR A 276 8.89 -5.41 31.21
N LEU A 277 7.99 -5.11 32.15
CA LEU A 277 8.38 -4.64 33.48
C LEU A 277 9.23 -5.69 34.22
N SER A 278 8.86 -6.98 34.18
CA SER A 278 9.66 -8.04 34.79
C SER A 278 10.98 -8.29 34.03
N ARG A 279 11.00 -8.17 32.70
CA ARG A 279 12.26 -8.22 31.92
C ARG A 279 13.22 -7.11 32.34
N LYS A 280 12.74 -5.87 32.44
CA LYS A 280 13.52 -4.72 32.92
C LYS A 280 13.99 -4.92 34.37
N ARG A 281 13.12 -5.41 35.25
CA ARG A 281 13.43 -5.72 36.66
C ARG A 281 14.52 -6.78 36.83
N LEU A 282 14.70 -7.66 35.84
CA LEU A 282 15.77 -8.67 35.76
C LEU A 282 17.00 -8.21 34.96
N GLY A 283 17.03 -6.96 34.46
CA GLY A 283 18.14 -6.45 33.65
C GLY A 283 18.31 -7.15 32.29
N LEU A 284 17.28 -7.83 31.79
CA LEU A 284 17.35 -8.56 30.52
C LEU A 284 17.41 -7.59 29.34
N SER A 285 18.15 -7.96 28.29
CA SER A 285 18.32 -7.15 27.08
C SER A 285 16.96 -6.72 26.49
N PRO A 286 16.80 -5.46 26.08
CA PRO A 286 15.61 -5.02 25.35
C PRO A 286 15.44 -5.77 24.03
N ARG A 287 16.53 -5.97 23.26
CA ARG A 287 16.52 -6.57 21.91
C ARG A 287 16.77 -8.07 21.82
N CYS A 288 17.37 -8.69 22.85
CA CYS A 288 17.63 -10.14 22.88
C CYS A 288 16.81 -10.88 23.93
N HIS A 289 16.40 -12.11 23.60
CA HIS A 289 15.87 -13.09 24.53
C HIS A 289 16.69 -14.38 24.40
N HIS A 290 17.72 -14.49 25.24
CA HIS A 290 18.82 -15.47 25.07
C HIS A 290 19.47 -15.28 23.70
N ARG A 291 19.63 -16.34 22.90
CA ARG A 291 20.17 -16.31 21.53
C ARG A 291 19.20 -15.78 20.46
N ASN A 292 17.93 -15.54 20.80
CA ASN A 292 16.90 -15.08 19.88
C ASN A 292 16.68 -13.57 20.01
N SER A 293 15.99 -12.95 19.04
CA SER A 293 15.47 -11.60 19.21
C SER A 293 14.37 -11.55 20.29
N THR A 294 14.12 -10.37 20.84
CA THR A 294 12.91 -10.12 21.66
C THR A 294 11.65 -10.17 20.80
N ASN A 295 11.70 -9.75 19.53
CA ASN A 295 10.54 -9.78 18.62
C ASN A 295 10.00 -11.22 18.45
N LEU A 296 10.86 -12.20 18.23
CA LEU A 296 10.44 -13.61 18.12
C LEU A 296 9.71 -14.08 19.40
N MET A 297 10.18 -13.66 20.58
CA MET A 297 9.50 -13.95 21.85
C MET A 297 8.10 -13.29 21.92
N VAL A 298 7.94 -12.06 21.43
CA VAL A 298 6.63 -11.39 21.32
C VAL A 298 5.70 -12.10 20.33
N GLN A 299 6.24 -12.54 19.19
CA GLN A 299 5.48 -13.28 18.19
C GLN A 299 5.03 -14.65 18.70
N GLU A 300 5.89 -15.43 19.36
CA GLU A 300 5.50 -16.71 19.97
C GLU A 300 4.45 -16.51 21.09
N TYR A 301 4.57 -15.44 21.89
CA TYR A 301 3.52 -15.08 22.82
C TYR A 301 2.20 -14.75 22.11
N PHE A 302 2.22 -13.93 21.04
CA PHE A 302 1.02 -13.64 20.24
C PHE A 302 0.38 -14.93 19.70
N LYS A 303 1.18 -15.84 19.11
CA LYS A 303 0.70 -17.10 18.54
C LYS A 303 -0.05 -17.92 19.60
N ALA A 304 0.59 -18.16 20.74
CA ALA A 304 -0.01 -18.88 21.85
C ALA A 304 -1.27 -18.17 22.40
N ALA A 305 -1.22 -16.85 22.56
CA ALA A 305 -2.33 -16.02 23.03
C ALA A 305 -3.52 -16.01 22.06
N TRP A 306 -3.28 -16.06 20.75
CA TRP A 306 -4.31 -16.11 19.73
C TRP A 306 -4.98 -17.49 19.69
N ASP A 307 -4.20 -18.56 19.70
CA ASP A 307 -4.71 -19.93 19.64
C ASP A 307 -5.40 -20.36 20.95
N ALA A 308 -4.95 -19.85 22.11
CA ALA A 308 -5.60 -20.06 23.41
C ALA A 308 -7.09 -19.64 23.43
N TYR A 309 -7.52 -18.78 22.50
CA TYR A 309 -8.91 -18.36 22.31
C TYR A 309 -9.41 -18.58 20.87
N VAL A 310 -8.90 -19.57 20.12
CA VAL A 310 -9.24 -19.80 18.70
C VAL A 310 -10.76 -19.85 18.43
N ASP A 311 -11.54 -20.38 19.38
CA ASP A 311 -13.00 -20.48 19.39
C ASP A 311 -13.75 -19.14 19.62
N LYS A 312 -13.05 -18.04 19.92
CA LYS A 312 -13.63 -16.74 20.29
C LYS A 312 -13.35 -15.62 19.26
N PRO A 313 -14.24 -14.62 19.14
CA PRO A 313 -13.95 -13.37 18.45
C PRO A 313 -12.87 -12.56 19.18
N LYS A 314 -11.94 -11.94 18.44
CA LYS A 314 -10.77 -11.22 19.00
C LYS A 314 -10.65 -9.79 18.46
N PHE A 315 -10.30 -8.85 19.32
CA PHE A 315 -9.78 -7.52 18.95
C PHE A 315 -8.40 -7.36 19.58
N PHE A 316 -7.34 -7.52 18.79
CA PHE A 316 -5.97 -7.43 19.26
C PHE A 316 -5.27 -6.23 18.63
N PHE A 317 -4.66 -5.38 19.45
CA PHE A 317 -3.74 -4.33 19.05
C PHE A 317 -2.33 -4.70 19.53
N GLN A 318 -1.46 -5.05 18.60
CA GLN A 318 -0.03 -5.23 18.81
C GLN A 318 0.69 -3.99 18.26
N PHE A 319 1.58 -3.41 19.05
CA PHE A 319 2.34 -2.22 18.67
C PHE A 319 3.79 -2.36 19.15
N GLN A 320 4.74 -2.33 18.23
CA GLN A 320 6.15 -2.60 18.52
C GLN A 320 7.04 -1.41 18.15
N ARG A 321 8.15 -1.23 18.85
CA ARG A 321 9.05 -0.07 18.67
C ARG A 321 10.53 -0.31 18.94
N GLU A 322 10.87 -1.37 19.66
CA GLU A 322 12.22 -1.65 20.17
C GLU A 322 13.29 -1.74 19.07
N PHE A 323 12.85 -2.02 17.84
CA PHE A 323 13.68 -2.13 16.62
C PHE A 323 13.45 -0.99 15.61
N SER A 324 12.74 0.10 15.94
CA SER A 324 12.43 1.16 14.96
C SER A 324 12.39 2.60 15.49
N HIS A 325 12.10 2.83 16.77
CA HIS A 325 11.91 4.18 17.32
C HIS A 325 13.20 5.03 17.30
N ASP A 326 14.30 4.48 17.79
CA ASP A 326 15.59 5.18 17.88
C ASP A 326 16.44 5.04 16.59
N ASP A 327 16.23 3.95 15.85
CA ASP A 327 16.88 3.67 14.57
C ASP A 327 15.95 2.88 13.64
N HIS A 328 15.40 3.56 12.64
CA HIS A 328 14.64 2.97 11.54
C HIS A 328 15.43 1.99 10.66
N ASN A 329 16.75 1.85 10.82
CA ASN A 329 17.54 0.83 10.11
C ASN A 329 17.52 -0.52 10.83
N ALA A 330 17.39 -0.54 12.16
CA ALA A 330 17.32 -1.77 12.96
C ALA A 330 16.11 -2.64 12.61
N ILE A 331 15.01 -2.09 12.08
CA ILE A 331 13.80 -2.87 11.79
C ILE A 331 14.03 -3.93 10.72
N GLY A 332 14.98 -3.69 9.80
CA GLY A 332 15.34 -4.66 8.77
C GLY A 332 16.11 -5.88 9.27
N ILE A 333 16.41 -5.97 10.57
CA ILE A 333 16.78 -7.22 11.24
C ILE A 333 15.59 -8.20 11.24
N LEU A 334 14.37 -7.67 11.37
CA LEU A 334 13.16 -8.45 11.66
C LEU A 334 12.37 -8.87 10.40
N ASP A 335 12.79 -8.53 9.19
CA ASP A 335 12.00 -8.79 7.96
C ASP A 335 11.66 -10.28 7.78
N GLU A 336 12.55 -11.20 8.16
CA GLU A 336 12.26 -12.64 8.09
C GLU A 336 11.34 -13.11 9.22
N GLU A 337 11.51 -12.60 10.46
CA GLU A 337 10.63 -12.93 11.59
C GLU A 337 9.21 -12.37 11.37
N ILE A 338 9.07 -11.15 10.87
CA ILE A 338 7.77 -10.51 10.58
C ILE A 338 7.09 -11.20 9.40
N LEU A 339 7.83 -11.55 8.34
CA LEU A 339 7.33 -12.37 7.25
C LEU A 339 6.81 -13.73 7.75
N ASP A 340 7.57 -14.43 8.59
CA ASP A 340 7.20 -15.77 9.08
C ASP A 340 6.01 -15.72 10.05
N PHE A 341 5.83 -14.62 10.80
CA PHE A 341 4.59 -14.34 11.51
C PHE A 341 3.38 -14.25 10.56
N PHE A 342 3.47 -13.48 9.47
CA PHE A 342 2.36 -13.36 8.50
C PHE A 342 2.13 -14.65 7.71
N LYS A 343 3.17 -15.42 7.36
CA LYS A 343 3.03 -16.77 6.80
C LYS A 343 2.28 -17.70 7.76
N TRP A 344 2.68 -17.74 9.04
CA TRP A 344 1.98 -18.52 10.07
C TRP A 344 0.51 -18.11 10.17
N PHE A 345 0.21 -16.80 10.15
CA PHE A 345 -1.15 -16.29 10.25
C PHE A 345 -2.03 -16.64 9.03
N HIS A 346 -1.42 -16.74 7.86
CA HIS A 346 -2.06 -17.17 6.62
C HIS A 346 -2.27 -18.70 6.57
N HIS A 347 -1.20 -19.48 6.76
CA HIS A 347 -1.22 -20.95 6.59
C HIS A 347 -2.14 -21.66 7.60
N ASN A 348 -2.25 -21.15 8.83
CA ASN A 348 -3.18 -21.68 9.83
C ASN A 348 -4.63 -21.16 9.66
N GLY A 349 -4.92 -20.44 8.57
CA GLY A 349 -6.26 -20.04 8.18
C GLY A 349 -6.90 -18.95 9.05
N HIS A 350 -6.17 -18.34 9.99
CA HIS A 350 -6.71 -17.28 10.88
C HIS A 350 -7.25 -16.08 10.08
N LEU A 351 -6.66 -15.80 8.91
CA LEU A 351 -7.14 -14.80 7.94
C LEU A 351 -8.55 -15.08 7.37
N ASN A 352 -9.09 -16.30 7.45
CA ASN A 352 -10.43 -16.62 6.94
C ASN A 352 -11.57 -15.98 7.75
N ARG A 353 -11.28 -15.48 8.96
CA ARG A 353 -12.22 -14.74 9.80
C ARG A 353 -11.63 -13.46 10.38
N THR A 354 -10.50 -12.97 9.88
CA THR A 354 -9.83 -11.79 10.47
C THR A 354 -9.67 -10.67 9.45
N ILE A 355 -10.13 -9.47 9.82
CA ILE A 355 -9.68 -8.23 9.20
C ILE A 355 -8.30 -7.93 9.78
N LEU A 356 -7.26 -8.09 8.95
CA LEU A 356 -5.89 -7.75 9.30
C LEU A 356 -5.63 -6.30 8.90
N ILE A 357 -5.12 -5.51 9.84
CA ILE A 357 -4.63 -4.15 9.64
C ILE A 357 -3.14 -4.19 9.98
N VAL A 358 -2.29 -3.85 9.01
CA VAL A 358 -0.84 -3.67 9.21
C VAL A 358 -0.56 -2.18 9.10
N MET A 359 -0.01 -1.57 10.14
CA MET A 359 0.15 -0.12 10.23
C MET A 359 1.54 0.31 10.70
N THR A 360 1.86 1.57 10.45
CA THR A 360 2.86 2.34 11.20
C THR A 360 2.23 3.65 11.63
N ASP A 361 2.71 4.26 12.72
CA ASP A 361 2.03 5.43 13.33
C ASP A 361 2.40 6.75 12.63
N HIS A 362 3.68 6.95 12.34
CA HIS A 362 4.27 8.07 11.61
C HIS A 362 5.65 7.68 11.06
N GLY A 363 6.23 8.47 10.15
CA GLY A 363 7.63 8.30 9.77
C GLY A 363 8.64 8.83 10.82
N HIS A 364 9.93 8.60 10.58
CA HIS A 364 10.95 8.72 11.63
C HIS A 364 11.25 10.16 12.08
N ARG A 365 10.92 10.48 13.34
CA ARG A 365 10.96 11.85 13.90
C ARG A 365 12.34 12.32 14.41
N PHE A 366 13.29 11.41 14.62
CA PHE A 366 14.53 11.69 15.38
C PHE A 366 15.83 11.69 14.56
N ALA A 367 15.77 11.55 13.23
CA ALA A 367 16.96 11.53 12.37
C ALA A 367 17.05 12.77 11.47
N ALA A 368 18.25 13.06 10.98
CA ALA A 368 18.53 14.15 10.05
C ALA A 368 17.68 14.12 8.77
N ILE A 369 17.14 12.96 8.39
CA ILE A 369 16.17 12.81 7.29
C ILE A 369 14.96 13.76 7.44
N ARG A 370 14.43 14.02 8.65
CA ARG A 370 13.30 14.95 8.91
C ARG A 370 13.61 16.41 8.52
N LYS A 371 14.89 16.76 8.32
CA LYS A 371 15.31 18.09 7.83
C LYS A 371 15.22 18.21 6.30
N THR A 372 15.20 17.08 5.58
CA THR A 372 14.99 17.03 4.13
C THR A 372 13.51 17.16 3.78
N HIS A 373 13.22 17.72 2.60
CA HIS A 373 11.85 17.87 2.09
C HIS A 373 11.10 16.53 2.00
N GLN A 374 11.73 15.51 1.39
CA GLN A 374 11.13 14.18 1.31
C GLN A 374 10.93 13.54 2.69
N GLY A 375 11.89 13.66 3.61
CA GLY A 375 11.74 13.14 4.96
C GLY A 375 10.56 13.73 5.74
N LYS A 376 10.24 15.03 5.53
CA LYS A 376 9.03 15.64 6.09
C LYS A 376 7.74 15.07 5.50
N LEU A 377 7.71 14.81 4.19
CA LEU A 377 6.54 14.21 3.55
C LEU A 377 6.36 12.74 3.96
N GLU A 378 7.46 11.99 4.07
CA GLU A 378 7.46 10.61 4.56
C GLU A 378 7.11 10.49 6.05
N GLU A 379 7.45 11.47 6.88
CA GLU A 379 6.98 11.56 8.27
C GLU A 379 5.45 11.50 8.35
N ARG A 380 4.77 12.15 7.40
CA ARG A 380 3.31 12.34 7.39
C ARG A 380 2.54 11.22 6.70
N MET A 381 3.24 10.34 5.97
CA MET A 381 2.67 9.22 5.20
C MET A 381 3.24 7.87 5.69
N PRO A 382 2.75 7.34 6.82
CA PRO A 382 3.07 5.98 7.28
C PRO A 382 2.49 4.89 6.36
N PHE A 383 2.88 3.64 6.61
CA PHE A 383 2.27 2.48 5.98
C PHE A 383 0.93 2.18 6.65
N PHE A 384 -0.15 2.05 5.86
CA PHE A 384 -1.43 1.53 6.33
C PHE A 384 -1.97 0.56 5.30
N TYR A 385 -2.21 -0.68 5.73
CA TYR A 385 -2.59 -1.81 4.90
C TYR A 385 -3.75 -2.55 5.55
N PHE A 386 -4.74 -2.95 4.74
CA PHE A 386 -5.91 -3.71 5.17
C PHE A 386 -6.06 -4.98 4.33
N ARG A 387 -6.35 -6.11 4.97
CA ARG A 387 -6.72 -7.35 4.28
C ARG A 387 -7.97 -7.95 4.91
N PHE A 388 -9.00 -8.09 4.08
CA PHE A 388 -10.33 -8.56 4.47
C PHE A 388 -10.50 -10.07 4.22
N PRO A 389 -11.29 -10.79 5.04
CA PRO A 389 -11.71 -12.16 4.75
C PRO A 389 -12.34 -12.30 3.35
N GLU A 390 -11.99 -13.36 2.63
CA GLU A 390 -12.35 -13.49 1.21
C GLU A 390 -13.87 -13.47 0.97
N TRP A 391 -14.64 -14.08 1.87
CA TRP A 391 -16.10 -14.05 1.82
C TRP A 391 -16.71 -12.64 1.91
N MET A 392 -15.98 -11.63 2.40
CA MET A 392 -16.44 -10.23 2.35
C MET A 392 -16.46 -9.69 0.92
N ARG A 393 -15.52 -10.12 0.04
CA ARG A 393 -15.53 -9.74 -1.38
C ARG A 393 -16.77 -10.27 -2.09
N SER A 394 -17.22 -11.48 -1.75
CA SER A 394 -18.46 -12.06 -2.29
C SER A 394 -19.74 -11.54 -1.64
N ARG A 395 -19.71 -11.20 -0.35
CA ARG A 395 -20.92 -10.85 0.43
C ARG A 395 -21.21 -9.34 0.50
N TYR A 396 -20.17 -8.51 0.47
CA TYR A 396 -20.26 -7.05 0.58
C TYR A 396 -19.35 -6.36 -0.46
N PRO A 397 -19.56 -6.64 -1.77
CA PRO A 397 -18.69 -6.12 -2.83
C PRO A 397 -18.69 -4.58 -2.90
N GLU A 398 -19.80 -3.93 -2.57
CA GLU A 398 -19.93 -2.46 -2.57
C GLU A 398 -19.03 -1.82 -1.52
N ALA A 399 -19.07 -2.33 -0.28
CA ALA A 399 -18.25 -1.84 0.82
C ALA A 399 -16.74 -1.97 0.55
N LEU A 400 -16.31 -3.08 -0.06
CA LEU A 400 -14.90 -3.27 -0.42
C LEU A 400 -14.51 -2.52 -1.70
N LYS A 401 -15.42 -2.33 -2.66
CA LYS A 401 -15.20 -1.41 -3.79
C LYS A 401 -14.98 0.02 -3.29
N HIS A 402 -15.80 0.51 -2.36
CA HIS A 402 -15.59 1.83 -1.75
C HIS A 402 -14.25 1.88 -1.01
N PHE A 403 -13.87 0.84 -0.27
CA PHE A 403 -12.56 0.77 0.39
C PHE A 403 -11.39 0.83 -0.61
N GLU A 404 -11.50 0.17 -1.78
CA GLU A 404 -10.52 0.21 -2.85
C GLU A 404 -10.47 1.59 -3.54
N GLU A 405 -11.62 2.20 -3.85
CA GLU A 405 -11.73 3.56 -4.40
C GLU A 405 -11.22 4.64 -3.42
N ASN A 406 -11.42 4.45 -2.12
CA ASN A 406 -10.94 5.33 -1.05
C ASN A 406 -9.44 5.19 -0.79
N SER A 407 -8.80 4.10 -1.22
CA SER A 407 -7.38 3.83 -0.90
C SER A 407 -6.41 4.88 -1.47
N ASP A 408 -6.83 5.59 -2.53
CA ASP A 408 -6.10 6.71 -3.15
C ASP A 408 -6.61 8.10 -2.71
N LEU A 409 -7.53 8.16 -1.74
CA LEU A 409 -8.11 9.41 -1.21
C LEU A 409 -7.63 9.71 0.21
N LEU A 410 -7.70 11.00 0.58
CA LEU A 410 -7.25 11.47 1.89
C LEU A 410 -7.97 10.73 3.03
N SER A 411 -7.18 10.02 3.82
CA SER A 411 -7.63 9.23 4.97
C SER A 411 -6.73 9.45 6.20
N THR A 412 -7.25 9.16 7.38
CA THR A 412 -6.68 9.56 8.69
C THR A 412 -6.96 8.50 9.76
N PRO A 413 -6.34 8.62 10.96
CA PRO A 413 -6.76 7.89 12.15
C PRO A 413 -8.27 7.93 12.44
N PHE A 414 -8.96 9.05 12.17
CA PHE A 414 -10.41 9.17 12.43
C PHE A 414 -11.23 8.28 11.49
N ASP A 415 -10.84 8.21 10.21
CA ASP A 415 -11.48 7.35 9.22
C ASP A 415 -11.30 5.87 9.57
N VAL A 416 -10.13 5.51 10.10
CA VAL A 416 -9.88 4.17 10.66
C VAL A 416 -10.72 3.93 11.91
N HIS A 417 -10.91 4.90 12.80
CA HIS A 417 -11.82 4.75 13.95
C HIS A 417 -13.25 4.44 13.52
N GLU A 418 -13.81 5.23 12.60
CA GLU A 418 -15.19 5.00 12.14
C GLU A 418 -15.31 3.68 11.36
N THR A 419 -14.27 3.29 10.62
CA THR A 419 -14.19 1.93 10.01
C THR A 419 -14.25 0.83 11.08
N LEU A 420 -13.59 0.99 12.23
CA LEU A 420 -13.64 0.05 13.35
C LEU A 420 -14.98 0.06 14.10
N VAL A 421 -15.67 1.21 14.14
CA VAL A 421 -17.04 1.32 14.69
C VAL A 421 -18.04 0.63 13.77
N ASP A 422 -17.95 0.86 12.46
CA ASP A 422 -18.79 0.25 11.42
C ASP A 422 -18.71 -1.29 11.44
N ILE A 423 -17.54 -1.89 11.69
CA ILE A 423 -17.39 -3.36 11.85
C ILE A 423 -18.38 -3.93 12.88
N LEU A 424 -18.69 -3.17 13.93
CA LEU A 424 -19.60 -3.58 14.99
C LEU A 424 -21.09 -3.44 14.64
N HIS A 425 -21.43 -2.74 13.54
CA HIS A 425 -22.79 -2.37 13.09
C HIS A 425 -23.04 -2.68 11.60
N PHE A 426 -22.18 -3.50 10.99
CA PHE A 426 -21.92 -3.51 9.55
C PHE A 426 -23.11 -3.84 8.63
N LYS A 427 -24.02 -4.70 9.06
CA LYS A 427 -25.16 -5.17 8.24
C LYS A 427 -26.30 -4.16 8.16
N SER A 428 -26.27 -3.11 8.98
CA SER A 428 -27.20 -1.98 8.97
C SER A 428 -26.59 -0.71 8.35
N LEU A 429 -25.40 -0.81 7.74
CA LEU A 429 -24.78 0.29 7.03
C LEU A 429 -25.46 0.49 5.68
N ASP A 430 -25.87 1.73 5.41
CA ASP A 430 -25.97 2.22 4.04
C ASP A 430 -24.56 2.66 3.60
N PHE A 431 -24.06 2.06 2.51
CA PHE A 431 -22.74 2.31 1.94
C PHE A 431 -22.70 3.53 1.01
N ASP A 432 -23.86 3.97 0.51
CA ASP A 432 -24.04 5.11 -0.40
C ASP A 432 -24.75 6.32 0.27
N ALA A 433 -25.06 6.21 1.56
CA ALA A 433 -25.55 7.30 2.39
C ALA A 433 -24.67 8.56 2.26
N LYS A 434 -25.33 9.71 2.15
CA LYS A 434 -24.70 11.02 2.24
C LYS A 434 -24.14 11.21 3.65
N ILE A 435 -22.87 11.61 3.76
CA ILE A 435 -22.15 11.67 5.04
C ILE A 435 -21.88 13.15 5.39
N GLU A 436 -22.68 13.68 6.31
CA GLU A 436 -22.64 15.06 6.80
C GLU A 436 -22.85 15.06 8.33
N ASP A 437 -22.21 16.00 9.03
CA ASP A 437 -22.46 16.25 10.45
C ASP A 437 -23.81 16.99 10.63
N ASP A 438 -24.31 17.11 11.87
CA ASP A 438 -25.61 17.76 12.19
C ASP A 438 -25.73 19.22 11.70
N ASP A 439 -24.61 19.90 11.45
CA ASP A 439 -24.54 21.26 10.90
C ASP A 439 -24.44 21.31 9.36
N GLY A 440 -24.44 20.16 8.69
CA GLY A 440 -24.27 20.01 7.25
C GLY A 440 -22.82 20.07 6.76
N SER A 441 -21.83 20.13 7.66
CA SER A 441 -20.41 20.10 7.28
C SER A 441 -19.90 18.66 7.04
N MET A 442 -18.72 18.52 6.42
CA MET A 442 -18.12 17.21 6.16
C MET A 442 -17.49 16.63 7.43
N PRO A 443 -17.85 15.40 7.86
CA PRO A 443 -17.30 14.83 9.08
C PRO A 443 -15.80 14.57 8.99
N ARG A 444 -15.07 14.88 10.07
CA ARG A 444 -13.62 14.65 10.14
C ARG A 444 -13.22 13.17 10.06
N GLY A 445 -14.16 12.26 10.35
CA GLY A 445 -13.97 10.81 10.31
C GLY A 445 -15.06 10.18 9.45
N ILE A 446 -14.64 9.48 8.40
CA ILE A 446 -15.50 8.81 7.43
C ILE A 446 -15.05 7.36 7.35
N SER A 447 -15.93 6.42 7.71
CA SER A 447 -15.65 4.99 7.54
C SER A 447 -15.36 4.66 6.08
N LEU A 448 -14.26 3.96 5.86
CA LEU A 448 -13.72 3.64 4.54
C LEU A 448 -14.57 2.62 3.75
N PHE A 449 -15.64 2.08 4.35
CA PHE A 449 -16.68 1.29 3.67
C PHE A 449 -17.73 2.15 2.93
N ARG A 450 -17.80 3.45 3.24
CA ARG A 450 -18.61 4.44 2.51
C ARG A 450 -17.71 5.32 1.64
N ARG A 451 -18.26 6.03 0.66
CA ARG A 451 -17.44 6.86 -0.25
C ARG A 451 -16.87 8.10 0.45
N VAL A 452 -15.54 8.23 0.52
CA VAL A 452 -14.87 9.46 0.93
C VAL A 452 -15.00 10.50 -0.20
N PRO A 453 -15.44 11.74 0.07
CA PRO A 453 -15.56 12.76 -0.96
C PRO A 453 -14.22 13.10 -1.63
N ARG A 454 -14.16 13.02 -2.97
CA ARG A 454 -12.94 13.38 -3.74
C ARG A 454 -12.52 14.85 -3.59
N GLY A 455 -13.41 15.72 -3.10
CA GLY A 455 -13.13 17.12 -2.80
C GLY A 455 -12.45 17.36 -1.44
N ARG A 456 -12.35 16.34 -0.58
CA ARG A 456 -11.90 16.46 0.81
C ARG A 456 -10.51 17.11 0.92
N THR A 457 -10.43 18.14 1.75
CA THR A 457 -9.23 18.89 2.10
C THR A 457 -8.64 18.38 3.42
N CYS A 458 -7.43 18.84 3.75
CA CYS A 458 -6.86 18.63 5.09
C CYS A 458 -7.70 19.27 6.20
N THR A 459 -8.34 20.41 5.92
CA THR A 459 -9.19 21.14 6.87
C THR A 459 -10.46 20.35 7.21
N ASP A 460 -11.11 19.74 6.21
CA ASP A 460 -12.24 18.81 6.41
C ASP A 460 -11.84 17.59 7.26
N ALA A 461 -10.63 17.06 7.00
CA ALA A 461 -10.06 15.94 7.74
C ALA A 461 -9.48 16.31 9.12
N ALA A 462 -9.64 17.58 9.56
CA ALA A 462 -9.09 18.13 10.80
C ALA A 462 -7.55 17.98 10.95
N ILE A 463 -6.82 17.97 9.84
CA ILE A 463 -5.35 17.93 9.77
C ILE A 463 -4.81 19.36 9.75
N GLU A 464 -3.98 19.72 10.73
CA GLU A 464 -3.34 21.03 10.77
C GLU A 464 -2.37 21.23 9.59
N ALA A 465 -2.25 22.47 9.10
CA ALA A 465 -1.54 22.79 7.85
C ALA A 465 -0.07 22.34 7.77
N HIS A 466 0.59 22.12 8.91
CA HIS A 466 1.96 21.61 9.00
C HIS A 466 2.06 20.08 9.05
N TRP A 467 0.95 19.34 9.24
CA TRP A 467 0.85 17.87 9.16
C TRP A 467 0.26 17.36 7.84
N CYS A 468 -0.48 18.21 7.13
CA CYS A 468 -1.01 17.94 5.80
C CYS A 468 0.12 17.62 4.80
N ALA A 469 0.22 16.40 4.26
CA ALA A 469 1.22 16.04 3.23
C ALA A 469 0.76 16.39 1.79
N CYS A 470 -0.50 16.81 1.61
CA CYS A 470 -1.06 17.14 0.32
C CYS A 470 -0.28 18.27 -0.35
N LEU A 471 0.04 18.09 -1.64
CA LEU A 471 0.64 19.13 -2.48
C LEU A 471 -0.46 19.95 -3.17
N GLN A 472 -0.18 21.23 -3.39
CA GLN A 472 -1.07 22.20 -4.04
C GLN A 472 -0.43 22.75 -5.32
N TRP A 473 -1.27 23.18 -6.28
CA TRP A 473 -0.81 23.80 -7.53
C TRP A 473 -0.85 25.32 -7.39
N GLU A 474 0.33 25.92 -7.24
CA GLU A 474 0.53 27.36 -7.18
C GLU A 474 0.64 27.93 -8.60
N PRO A 475 -0.17 28.93 -9.00
CA PRO A 475 0.04 29.65 -10.26
C PRO A 475 1.37 30.42 -10.26
N LEU A 476 2.03 30.46 -11.41
CA LEU A 476 3.24 31.25 -11.64
C LEU A 476 2.97 32.36 -12.65
N GLU A 477 3.58 33.52 -12.44
CA GLU A 477 3.57 34.61 -13.42
C GLU A 477 4.26 34.16 -14.72
N THR A 478 3.63 34.37 -15.88
CA THR A 478 4.15 33.92 -17.18
C THR A 478 5.50 34.55 -17.53
N GLU A 479 5.71 35.78 -17.07
CA GLU A 479 6.92 36.56 -17.34
C GLU A 479 8.02 36.39 -16.29
N SER A 480 7.78 35.60 -15.24
CA SER A 480 8.81 35.30 -14.24
C SER A 480 9.98 34.52 -14.84
N ASN A 481 11.17 34.69 -14.26
CA ASN A 481 12.36 33.96 -14.68
C ASN A 481 12.13 32.44 -14.56
N GLN A 482 11.47 31.97 -13.50
CA GLN A 482 11.12 30.55 -13.33
C GLN A 482 10.28 30.02 -14.49
N SER A 483 9.18 30.70 -14.86
CA SER A 483 8.33 30.29 -15.99
C SER A 483 9.12 30.25 -17.30
N ARG A 484 10.02 31.21 -17.53
CA ARG A 484 10.86 31.29 -18.73
C ARG A 484 11.95 30.21 -18.74
N ASP A 485 12.60 29.93 -17.61
CA ASP A 485 13.63 28.89 -17.47
C ASP A 485 13.04 27.50 -17.71
N VAL A 486 11.87 27.21 -17.12
CA VAL A 486 11.12 25.97 -17.37
C VAL A 486 10.74 25.85 -18.84
N ALA A 487 10.20 26.93 -19.45
CA ALA A 487 9.81 26.93 -20.87
C ALA A 487 11.02 26.71 -21.81
N ASN A 488 12.16 27.33 -21.51
CA ASN A 488 13.40 27.15 -22.26
C ASN A 488 13.95 25.72 -22.11
N ALA A 489 13.85 25.11 -20.91
CA ALA A 489 14.21 23.71 -20.71
C ALA A 489 13.31 22.74 -21.52
N VAL A 490 12.00 23.01 -21.59
CA VAL A 490 11.07 22.25 -22.44
C VAL A 490 11.43 22.38 -23.93
N LEU A 491 11.66 23.60 -24.42
CA LEU A 491 12.02 23.83 -25.82
C LEU A 491 13.39 23.25 -26.19
N LYS A 492 14.35 23.27 -25.26
CA LYS A 492 15.64 22.61 -25.43
C LYS A 492 15.47 21.12 -25.67
N VAL A 493 14.68 20.41 -24.86
CA VAL A 493 14.41 18.97 -25.05
C VAL A 493 13.68 18.71 -26.38
N ILE A 494 12.75 19.58 -26.79
CA ILE A 494 12.09 19.49 -28.12
C ILE A 494 13.10 19.65 -29.26
N ASN A 495 13.98 20.65 -29.19
CA ASN A 495 14.98 20.93 -30.22
C ASN A 495 16.05 19.85 -30.31
N GLU A 496 16.54 19.37 -29.15
CA GLU A 496 17.43 18.23 -29.07
C GLU A 496 16.76 17.01 -29.72
N TYR A 497 15.54 16.63 -29.31
CA TYR A 497 14.80 15.52 -29.93
C TYR A 497 14.64 15.68 -31.46
N ASN A 498 14.28 16.85 -31.95
CA ASN A 498 14.17 17.11 -33.39
C ASN A 498 15.52 16.92 -34.12
N ALA A 499 16.62 17.42 -33.55
CA ALA A 499 17.96 17.23 -34.10
C ALA A 499 18.42 15.76 -34.08
N GLN A 500 18.03 14.99 -33.06
CA GLN A 500 18.28 13.55 -32.97
C GLN A 500 17.55 12.79 -34.08
N GLN A 501 16.26 13.07 -34.29
CA GLN A 501 15.47 12.47 -35.37
C GLN A 501 16.05 12.84 -36.74
N LEU A 502 16.35 14.12 -37.00
CA LEU A 502 16.99 14.57 -38.24
C LEU A 502 18.35 13.88 -38.48
N THR A 503 19.13 13.62 -37.42
CA THR A 503 20.42 12.92 -37.55
C THR A 503 20.24 11.48 -38.05
N GLN A 504 19.13 10.80 -37.73
CA GLN A 504 18.81 9.49 -38.31
C GLN A 504 18.41 9.59 -39.81
N PHE A 505 17.85 10.72 -40.25
CA PHE A 505 17.51 10.96 -41.66
C PHE A 505 18.69 11.45 -42.53
N ARG A 506 19.79 11.94 -41.94
CA ARG A 506 21.00 12.39 -42.68
C ARG A 506 21.65 11.29 -43.55
N ALA A 507 21.32 10.02 -43.32
CA ALA A 507 21.76 8.90 -44.16
C ALA A 507 20.96 8.74 -45.47
N MET A 508 19.88 9.49 -45.68
CA MET A 508 19.08 9.45 -46.91
C MET A 508 19.52 10.52 -47.92
N PRO A 509 19.82 10.15 -49.18
CA PRO A 509 20.12 11.13 -50.23
C PRO A 509 18.97 12.13 -50.43
N GLY A 510 19.28 13.43 -50.39
CA GLY A 510 18.31 14.52 -50.55
C GLY A 510 17.77 15.12 -49.24
N VAL A 511 18.24 14.69 -48.08
CA VAL A 511 17.95 15.34 -46.79
C VAL A 511 19.03 16.40 -46.50
N GLU A 512 18.72 17.67 -46.76
CA GLU A 512 19.56 18.81 -46.37
C GLU A 512 19.51 19.04 -44.85
N GLN A 513 20.52 19.70 -44.29
CA GLN A 513 20.72 19.74 -42.83
C GLN A 513 19.70 20.61 -42.07
N ASP A 514 19.00 21.51 -42.78
CA ASP A 514 18.21 22.60 -42.19
C ASP A 514 16.68 22.43 -42.35
N MET A 515 16.19 21.20 -42.59
CA MET A 515 14.75 20.96 -42.85
C MET A 515 13.79 21.32 -41.69
N CYS A 516 14.28 21.61 -40.48
CA CYS A 516 13.47 22.09 -39.37
C CYS A 516 14.15 23.28 -38.68
N ALA A 517 13.41 24.37 -38.50
CA ALA A 517 13.85 25.48 -37.69
C ALA A 517 13.96 25.11 -36.20
N ILE A 518 14.90 25.75 -35.51
CA ILE A 518 15.05 25.63 -34.05
C ILE A 518 13.93 26.43 -33.39
N TRP A 519 13.17 25.81 -32.49
CA TRP A 519 12.09 26.46 -31.74
C TRP A 519 12.66 27.41 -30.69
N GLN A 520 12.16 28.64 -30.67
CA GLN A 520 12.47 29.69 -29.69
C GLN A 520 11.20 30.07 -28.91
N LEU A 521 11.35 30.51 -27.66
CA LEU A 521 10.21 30.86 -26.82
C LEU A 521 9.57 32.17 -27.29
N ALA A 522 8.32 32.11 -27.76
CA ALA A 522 7.55 33.30 -28.10
C ALA A 522 6.82 33.86 -26.87
N LYS A 523 6.21 32.99 -26.05
CA LYS A 523 5.65 33.32 -24.73
C LYS A 523 5.29 32.07 -23.93
N VAL A 524 5.19 32.22 -22.61
CA VAL A 524 4.46 31.29 -21.74
C VAL A 524 2.96 31.64 -21.80
N VAL A 525 2.10 30.62 -21.90
CA VAL A 525 0.63 30.78 -21.92
C VAL A 525 0.09 30.71 -20.49
N TRP A 526 0.56 29.74 -19.72
CA TRP A 526 0.34 29.60 -18.27
C TRP A 526 1.44 28.70 -17.71
N ALA A 527 1.77 28.87 -16.42
CA ALA A 527 2.67 27.99 -15.69
C ALA A 527 2.17 27.82 -14.25
N THR A 528 2.44 26.66 -13.66
CA THR A 528 2.10 26.31 -12.28
C THR A 528 3.21 25.48 -11.64
N ARG A 529 3.37 25.60 -10.32
CA ARG A 529 4.27 24.76 -9.50
C ARG A 529 3.45 23.87 -8.58
N PHE A 530 3.75 22.57 -8.54
CA PHE A 530 3.21 21.64 -7.56
C PHE A 530 4.09 21.68 -6.32
N ALA A 531 3.63 22.40 -5.30
CA ALA A 531 4.40 22.73 -4.10
C ALA A 531 3.85 22.04 -2.85
N SER A 532 4.75 21.85 -1.88
CA SER A 532 4.37 21.54 -0.50
C SER A 532 3.99 22.82 0.22
N ASN A 533 2.92 22.78 1.02
CA ASN A 533 2.50 23.90 1.86
C ASN A 533 3.71 24.46 2.65
N SER A 534 3.89 25.79 2.59
CA SER A 534 4.95 26.53 3.28
C SER A 534 5.11 26.14 4.76
N LYS A 535 4.02 25.80 5.46
CA LYS A 535 4.03 25.36 6.86
C LYS A 535 4.84 24.07 7.08
N ILE A 536 4.85 23.14 6.11
CA ILE A 536 5.69 21.93 6.14
C ILE A 536 7.16 22.31 5.99
N LEU A 537 7.47 23.18 5.02
CA LEU A 537 8.85 23.63 4.76
C LEU A 537 9.42 24.41 5.95
N GLN A 538 8.58 25.19 6.64
CA GLN A 538 8.89 25.94 7.86
C GLN A 538 8.97 25.06 9.13
N PHE A 539 8.27 23.93 9.20
CA PHE A 539 8.26 23.08 10.39
C PHE A 539 9.65 22.53 10.73
N SER A 540 10.18 22.85 11.91
CA SER A 540 11.46 22.31 12.42
C SER A 540 11.24 21.16 13.41
N GLN A 541 10.36 21.37 14.38
CA GLN A 541 10.01 20.45 15.47
C GLN A 541 8.73 20.90 16.18
N SER A 542 8.28 20.15 17.19
CA SER A 542 7.30 20.64 18.15
C SER A 542 7.94 21.61 19.14
N LYS A 543 7.23 22.71 19.42
CA LYS A 543 7.64 23.81 20.31
C LYS A 543 7.37 23.50 21.79
N ASP A 544 6.46 22.58 22.07
CA ASP A 544 6.06 22.15 23.40
C ASP A 544 6.29 20.64 23.62
N ALA A 545 6.32 20.21 24.88
CA ALA A 545 6.64 18.84 25.26
C ALA A 545 5.50 17.82 25.04
N ASP A 546 4.26 18.26 24.78
CA ASP A 546 3.15 17.36 24.50
C ASP A 546 2.97 17.12 22.98
N GLY A 547 3.42 18.06 22.14
CA GLY A 547 3.36 17.96 20.68
C GLY A 547 2.09 18.57 20.09
N PHE A 548 1.68 19.74 20.57
CA PHE A 548 0.46 20.45 20.14
C PHE A 548 0.72 21.78 19.42
N HIS A 549 1.96 22.29 19.47
CA HIS A 549 2.34 23.56 18.85
C HIS A 549 3.58 23.39 17.97
N ALA A 550 3.48 23.78 16.71
CA ALA A 550 4.61 23.78 15.78
C ALA A 550 5.67 24.85 16.13
N GLN A 551 6.93 24.52 15.88
CA GLN A 551 7.99 25.49 15.65
C GLN A 551 8.18 25.66 14.14
N LEU A 552 7.97 26.87 13.62
CA LEU A 552 7.89 27.20 12.19
C LEU A 552 9.02 28.16 11.77
N ASP A 553 10.27 27.74 11.96
CA ASP A 553 11.48 28.53 11.72
C ASP A 553 12.52 27.87 10.79
N ALA A 554 12.22 26.71 10.22
CA ALA A 554 13.06 26.07 9.21
C ALA A 554 12.96 26.78 7.85
N SER A 555 14.02 26.62 7.05
CA SER A 555 14.11 27.10 5.66
C SER A 555 14.34 25.94 4.68
N THR A 556 13.69 24.79 4.93
CA THR A 556 13.81 23.59 4.08
C THR A 556 13.39 23.90 2.65
N LYS A 557 14.35 23.83 1.71
CA LYS A 557 14.05 23.87 0.27
C LYS A 557 13.55 22.50 -0.22
N PRO A 558 12.69 22.46 -1.25
CA PRO A 558 12.39 21.21 -1.95
C PRO A 558 13.65 20.60 -2.57
N ALA A 559 13.70 19.28 -2.66
CA ALA A 559 14.77 18.56 -3.39
C ALA A 559 14.45 18.49 -4.89
N VAL A 560 13.17 18.28 -5.21
CA VAL A 560 12.60 18.38 -6.56
C VAL A 560 11.40 19.32 -6.51
N GLU A 561 11.37 20.30 -7.40
CA GLU A 561 10.16 21.06 -7.72
C GLU A 561 9.52 20.48 -8.98
N ILE A 562 8.19 20.41 -9.01
CA ILE A 562 7.45 19.93 -10.18
C ILE A 562 6.66 21.09 -10.75
N TYR A 563 6.77 21.29 -12.05
CA TYR A 563 6.12 22.36 -12.79
C TYR A 563 5.20 21.78 -13.87
N GLN A 564 4.07 22.44 -14.14
CA GLN A 564 3.31 22.26 -15.37
C GLN A 564 3.29 23.59 -16.13
N ILE A 565 3.43 23.52 -17.44
CA ILE A 565 3.54 24.71 -18.29
C ILE A 565 2.90 24.49 -19.64
N SER A 566 2.22 25.50 -20.17
CA SER A 566 1.95 25.63 -21.60
C SER A 566 2.65 26.87 -22.15
N LEU A 567 3.23 26.74 -23.33
CA LEU A 567 4.01 27.77 -24.01
C LEU A 567 3.67 27.78 -25.51
N THR A 568 3.93 28.90 -26.18
CA THR A 568 3.96 28.98 -27.63
C THR A 568 5.35 29.36 -28.11
N ALA A 569 5.77 28.75 -29.22
CA ALA A 569 7.12 28.88 -29.76
C ALA A 569 7.12 29.26 -31.25
N GLU A 570 8.20 29.87 -31.67
CA GLU A 570 8.45 30.35 -33.02
C GLU A 570 9.69 29.68 -33.64
N PRO A 571 9.79 29.61 -34.98
CA PRO A 571 8.83 30.11 -35.98
C PRO A 571 7.64 29.16 -36.18
N GLY A 572 6.46 29.72 -36.43
CA GLY A 572 5.26 28.94 -36.80
C GLY A 572 4.23 28.71 -35.70
N ASN A 573 4.35 29.39 -34.54
CA ASN A 573 3.36 29.41 -33.46
C ASN A 573 2.97 28.03 -32.90
N GLY A 574 3.96 27.15 -32.75
CA GLY A 574 3.77 25.82 -32.15
C GLY A 574 3.41 25.96 -30.66
N GLN A 575 2.22 25.51 -30.26
CA GLN A 575 1.85 25.42 -28.85
C GLN A 575 2.28 24.08 -28.27
N PHE A 576 2.89 24.10 -27.08
CA PHE A 576 3.32 22.93 -26.34
C PHE A 576 2.75 22.96 -24.92
N GLU A 577 2.66 21.79 -24.30
CA GLU A 577 2.36 21.61 -22.88
C GLU A 577 3.31 20.54 -22.32
N ALA A 578 3.82 20.72 -21.11
CA ALA A 578 4.77 19.80 -20.50
C ALA A 578 4.69 19.81 -18.97
N THR A 579 5.09 18.69 -18.37
CA THR A 579 5.45 18.59 -16.95
C THR A 579 6.97 18.58 -16.83
N ALA A 580 7.53 19.34 -15.89
CA ALA A 580 8.97 19.48 -15.70
C ALA A 580 9.35 19.24 -14.24
N HIS A 581 10.24 18.28 -13.99
CA HIS A 581 10.79 17.98 -12.68
C HIS A 581 12.18 18.63 -12.56
N PHE A 582 12.30 19.65 -11.73
CA PHE A 582 13.53 20.38 -11.48
C PHE A 582 14.23 19.83 -10.24
N ASN A 583 15.40 19.21 -10.40
CA ASN A 583 16.25 18.83 -9.28
C ASN A 583 17.04 20.06 -8.80
N VAL A 584 16.78 20.49 -7.57
CA VAL A 584 17.28 21.76 -7.01
C VAL A 584 18.78 21.70 -6.66
N GLU A 585 19.30 20.51 -6.35
CA GLU A 585 20.72 20.29 -6.02
C GLU A 585 21.58 20.20 -7.29
N LYS A 586 21.12 19.43 -8.29
CA LYS A 586 21.79 19.25 -9.60
C LYS A 586 21.47 20.36 -10.61
N LYS A 587 20.61 21.33 -10.25
CA LYS A 587 20.10 22.42 -11.12
C LYS A 587 19.57 21.95 -12.48
N SER A 588 19.02 20.74 -12.56
CA SER A 588 18.71 20.05 -13.82
C SER A 588 17.24 19.71 -13.96
N TYR A 589 16.74 19.66 -15.20
CA TYR A 589 15.35 19.36 -15.52
C TYR A 589 15.19 17.98 -16.16
N LYS A 590 14.22 17.19 -15.69
CA LYS A 590 13.62 16.09 -16.43
C LYS A 590 12.27 16.56 -16.98
N ILE A 591 12.12 16.58 -18.30
CA ILE A 591 10.90 17.06 -18.99
C ILE A 591 10.07 15.88 -19.50
N GLU A 592 8.75 15.96 -19.34
CA GLU A 592 7.76 15.06 -19.93
C GLU A 592 6.76 15.88 -20.76
N ILE A 593 6.76 15.68 -22.09
CA ILE A 593 6.03 16.54 -23.05
C ILE A 593 4.66 15.93 -23.38
N SER A 594 3.60 16.72 -23.23
CA SER A 594 2.24 16.39 -23.68
C SER A 594 2.10 16.68 -25.18
N GLN A 595 1.73 15.68 -26.00
CA GLN A 595 1.64 15.87 -27.45
C GLN A 595 0.46 16.76 -27.90
N PRO A 596 0.70 17.86 -28.63
CA PRO A 596 -0.33 18.63 -29.33
C PRO A 596 -0.71 18.00 -30.67
N GLY A 597 -1.95 18.18 -31.12
CA GLY A 597 -2.45 17.60 -32.38
C GLY A 597 -1.96 18.31 -33.65
N ALA A 598 -0.86 17.82 -34.26
CA ALA A 598 -0.27 18.41 -35.48
C ALA A 598 -1.10 18.25 -36.77
N ALA A 599 -0.89 19.11 -37.77
CA ALA A 599 -1.69 19.18 -39.01
C ALA A 599 -1.07 18.48 -40.26
N LYS A 600 -1.87 18.50 -41.35
CA LYS A 600 -1.66 18.14 -42.79
C LYS A 600 -0.23 18.35 -43.35
N ASN A 601 0.29 17.65 -44.37
CA ASN A 601 -0.21 16.64 -45.37
C ASN A 601 0.85 15.51 -45.55
N PHE A 602 0.53 14.29 -45.98
CA PHE A 602 0.43 13.86 -47.40
C PHE A 602 -0.50 12.63 -47.60
N ALA A 603 -0.46 11.98 -48.77
CA ALA A 603 -1.42 10.98 -49.24
C ALA A 603 -1.59 9.72 -48.36
N CYS A 604 -2.79 9.12 -48.43
CA CYS A 604 -3.43 8.32 -47.38
C CYS A 604 -3.64 9.12 -46.08
N SER A 605 -4.84 9.11 -45.50
CA SER A 605 -5.03 9.70 -44.17
C SER A 605 -4.22 8.91 -43.16
N ARG A 606 -3.11 9.51 -42.68
CA ARG A 606 -2.31 8.97 -41.59
C ARG A 606 -3.24 8.72 -40.40
N LEU A 607 -3.40 7.46 -40.01
CA LEU A 607 -4.23 7.09 -38.86
C LEU A 607 -3.71 7.84 -37.62
N ARG A 608 -4.59 8.62 -37.00
CA ARG A 608 -4.38 9.33 -35.75
C ARG A 608 -5.17 8.60 -34.68
N SER A 609 -4.79 8.64 -33.42
CA SER A 609 -5.71 8.24 -32.35
C SER A 609 -6.96 9.13 -32.39
N ALA A 610 -8.13 8.51 -32.27
CA ALA A 610 -9.32 9.22 -31.83
C ALA A 610 -9.09 9.71 -30.38
N PRO A 611 -9.77 10.75 -29.89
CA PRO A 611 -9.69 11.17 -28.48
C PRO A 611 -10.43 10.20 -27.54
N ALA A 612 -10.05 8.92 -27.54
CA ALA A 612 -10.55 7.87 -26.64
C ALA A 612 -9.53 6.72 -26.48
N LYS A 613 -8.98 6.60 -25.26
CA LYS A 613 -8.27 5.44 -24.67
C LYS A 613 -7.32 4.64 -25.58
N ILE A 614 -6.02 4.88 -25.41
CA ILE A 614 -4.99 3.86 -25.64
C ILE A 614 -4.88 3.04 -24.34
N ALA A 615 -5.05 1.72 -24.43
CA ALA A 615 -4.82 0.78 -23.33
C ALA A 615 -3.53 0.01 -23.60
N LEU A 616 -2.50 0.29 -22.81
CA LEU A 616 -1.15 -0.29 -22.95
C LEU A 616 -0.95 -1.33 -21.84
N LEU A 617 -1.21 -2.59 -22.16
CA LEU A 617 -1.08 -3.73 -21.24
C LEU A 617 0.28 -4.40 -21.48
N ARG A 618 1.14 -4.50 -20.46
CA ARG A 618 2.34 -5.35 -20.56
C ARG A 618 1.88 -6.81 -20.66
N ALA A 619 2.36 -7.57 -21.65
CA ALA A 619 1.83 -8.90 -21.91
C ALA A 619 2.13 -9.84 -20.72
N PRO A 620 1.12 -10.37 -20.00
CA PRO A 620 1.33 -11.11 -18.76
C PRO A 620 1.96 -12.48 -19.04
N GLY A 621 3.28 -12.54 -18.98
CA GLY A 621 4.09 -13.75 -19.21
C GLY A 621 5.47 -13.52 -19.84
N SER A 622 5.77 -12.33 -20.38
CA SER A 622 6.95 -12.13 -21.25
C SER A 622 8.28 -11.75 -20.55
N SER A 623 8.33 -11.62 -19.23
CA SER A 623 9.61 -11.38 -18.51
C SER A 623 10.20 -12.70 -18.00
N SER A 624 11.37 -13.08 -18.53
CA SER A 624 12.13 -14.23 -18.04
C SER A 624 12.54 -14.07 -16.57
N ALA A 625 12.61 -15.17 -15.83
CA ALA A 625 12.74 -15.15 -14.38
C ALA A 625 14.05 -14.46 -13.91
N PRO A 626 14.02 -13.56 -12.91
CA PRO A 626 15.17 -12.71 -12.55
C PRO A 626 16.49 -13.46 -12.29
N LYS A 627 16.43 -14.66 -11.69
CA LYS A 627 17.61 -15.46 -11.36
C LYS A 627 18.34 -16.04 -12.58
N ILE A 628 17.64 -16.29 -13.70
CA ILE A 628 18.27 -16.79 -14.94
C ILE A 628 19.08 -15.67 -15.60
N LEU A 629 18.55 -14.45 -15.58
CA LEU A 629 19.17 -13.26 -16.15
C LEU A 629 20.43 -12.81 -15.37
N GLN A 630 20.55 -13.21 -14.10
CA GLN A 630 21.65 -12.84 -13.21
C GLN A 630 22.81 -13.85 -13.19
N PHE A 631 22.69 -15.03 -13.80
CA PHE A 631 23.71 -16.08 -13.73
C PHE A 631 24.93 -15.81 -14.63
N SER A 632 26.14 -15.82 -14.07
CA SER A 632 27.40 -15.72 -14.82
C SER A 632 28.11 -17.08 -14.97
N LYS A 633 28.25 -17.83 -13.88
CA LYS A 633 28.84 -19.18 -13.78
C LYS A 633 28.58 -19.79 -12.39
N THR A 634 29.09 -20.98 -12.09
CA THR A 634 29.26 -21.45 -10.71
C THR A 634 30.52 -20.83 -10.07
N LYS A 635 30.46 -20.56 -8.76
CA LYS A 635 31.49 -19.83 -8.00
C LYS A 635 32.50 -20.76 -7.31
N ASP A 636 32.09 -21.99 -7.07
CA ASP A 636 32.70 -23.01 -6.22
C ASP A 636 32.96 -24.31 -7.00
N ALA A 637 33.86 -25.15 -6.50
CA ALA A 637 34.30 -26.37 -7.20
C ALA A 637 33.27 -27.52 -7.13
N ASP A 638 32.43 -27.48 -6.10
CA ASP A 638 31.27 -28.32 -5.84
C ASP A 638 29.99 -27.79 -6.49
N GLY A 639 30.01 -26.57 -7.03
CA GLY A 639 28.99 -26.04 -7.96
C GLY A 639 27.65 -25.64 -7.35
N PHE A 640 27.52 -25.61 -6.03
CA PHE A 640 26.26 -25.29 -5.34
C PHE A 640 25.99 -23.78 -5.25
N HIS A 641 27.03 -22.94 -5.22
CA HIS A 641 26.89 -21.50 -5.27
C HIS A 641 27.02 -20.96 -6.70
N ALA A 642 25.85 -20.80 -7.34
CA ALA A 642 25.74 -19.97 -8.53
C ALA A 642 26.29 -18.55 -8.27
N GLN A 643 27.23 -18.12 -9.12
CA GLN A 643 27.71 -16.75 -9.18
C GLN A 643 26.66 -15.93 -9.94
N LEU A 644 25.79 -15.26 -9.20
CA LEU A 644 24.66 -14.47 -9.73
C LEU A 644 25.03 -12.98 -9.87
N ASP A 645 26.11 -12.69 -10.59
CA ASP A 645 26.64 -11.34 -10.83
C ASP A 645 26.69 -10.93 -12.32
N ALA A 646 26.04 -11.69 -13.21
CA ALA A 646 25.70 -11.19 -14.55
C ALA A 646 24.55 -10.19 -14.47
N SER A 647 24.46 -9.31 -15.46
CA SER A 647 23.42 -8.28 -15.57
C SER A 647 22.68 -8.36 -16.91
N THR A 648 22.36 -9.58 -17.34
CA THR A 648 21.70 -9.86 -18.62
C THR A 648 20.32 -9.19 -18.64
N LYS A 649 20.16 -8.09 -19.37
CA LYS A 649 18.83 -7.52 -19.61
C LYS A 649 18.07 -8.42 -20.58
N PRO A 650 16.75 -8.59 -20.43
CA PRO A 650 15.96 -9.20 -21.50
C PRO A 650 16.06 -8.26 -22.71
N ALA A 651 16.72 -8.69 -23.79
CA ALA A 651 17.01 -7.80 -24.92
C ALA A 651 15.74 -7.23 -25.58
N VAL A 652 14.60 -7.91 -25.40
CA VAL A 652 13.27 -7.49 -25.84
C VAL A 652 12.23 -7.79 -24.76
N GLU A 653 11.38 -6.81 -24.44
CA GLU A 653 10.13 -6.96 -23.70
C GLU A 653 8.92 -6.90 -24.63
N ILE A 654 7.75 -7.40 -24.19
CA ILE A 654 6.54 -7.45 -25.03
C ILE A 654 5.35 -6.76 -24.35
N TYR A 655 4.71 -5.85 -25.07
CA TYR A 655 3.53 -5.09 -24.69
C TYR A 655 2.39 -5.35 -25.69
N GLN A 656 1.15 -5.35 -25.22
CA GLN A 656 -0.07 -5.51 -26.00
C GLN A 656 -0.91 -4.23 -25.88
N ILE A 657 -1.16 -3.59 -27.01
CA ILE A 657 -1.65 -2.21 -27.08
C ILE A 657 -2.97 -2.18 -27.84
N SER A 658 -4.06 -1.79 -27.18
CA SER A 658 -5.37 -1.58 -27.82
C SER A 658 -5.67 -0.09 -27.95
N LEU A 659 -6.11 0.35 -29.14
CA LEU A 659 -6.33 1.76 -29.46
C LEU A 659 -7.44 1.95 -30.50
N THR A 660 -8.08 3.12 -30.50
CA THR A 660 -9.04 3.53 -31.54
C THR A 660 -8.44 4.66 -32.39
N ALA A 661 -8.54 4.54 -33.71
CA ALA A 661 -7.92 5.46 -34.66
C ALA A 661 -8.92 6.08 -35.66
N GLU A 662 -8.69 7.34 -35.97
CA GLU A 662 -9.41 8.17 -36.94
C GLU A 662 -8.54 8.49 -38.17
N PRO A 663 -9.15 8.78 -39.33
CA PRO A 663 -10.60 8.79 -39.58
C PRO A 663 -11.20 7.38 -39.68
N GLY A 664 -12.51 7.25 -39.47
CA GLY A 664 -13.26 6.00 -39.70
C GLY A 664 -13.30 5.02 -38.53
N ASN A 665 -12.84 5.45 -37.35
CA ASN A 665 -12.96 4.81 -36.05
C ASN A 665 -12.52 3.34 -36.05
N GLY A 666 -11.35 3.07 -36.64
CA GLY A 666 -10.76 1.73 -36.61
C GLY A 666 -10.25 1.39 -35.22
N GLN A 667 -10.75 0.29 -34.66
CA GLN A 667 -10.22 -0.25 -33.41
C GLN A 667 -9.12 -1.25 -33.75
N PHE A 668 -7.97 -1.11 -33.12
CA PHE A 668 -6.77 -1.88 -33.38
C PHE A 668 -6.20 -2.45 -32.09
N GLU A 669 -5.58 -3.62 -32.21
CA GLU A 669 -4.79 -4.24 -31.16
C GLU A 669 -3.43 -4.64 -31.74
N ALA A 670 -2.34 -4.36 -31.02
CA ALA A 670 -0.98 -4.47 -31.52
C ALA A 670 -0.02 -5.04 -30.47
N THR A 671 0.76 -6.05 -30.85
CA THR A 671 1.90 -6.51 -30.04
C THR A 671 3.13 -5.68 -30.39
N ALA A 672 3.75 -5.07 -29.37
CA ALA A 672 4.90 -4.21 -29.46
C ALA A 672 6.10 -4.82 -28.72
N HIS A 673 7.15 -5.14 -29.46
CA HIS A 673 8.39 -5.71 -28.97
C HIS A 673 9.37 -4.58 -28.65
N PHE A 674 9.44 -4.17 -27.39
CA PHE A 674 10.34 -3.12 -26.90
C PHE A 674 11.76 -3.68 -26.75
N ASN A 675 12.66 -3.34 -27.66
CA ASN A 675 14.08 -3.67 -27.50
C ASN A 675 14.69 -2.78 -26.39
N VAL A 676 15.20 -3.42 -25.34
CA VAL A 676 15.60 -2.74 -24.09
C VAL A 676 16.97 -2.06 -24.20
N GLU A 677 17.86 -2.55 -25.07
CA GLU A 677 19.17 -1.92 -25.32
C GLU A 677 19.05 -0.69 -26.22
N LYS A 678 18.29 -0.78 -27.31
CA LYS A 678 18.07 0.31 -28.28
C LYS A 678 16.85 1.18 -27.94
N LYS A 679 16.30 1.03 -26.72
CA LYS A 679 15.03 1.59 -26.19
C LYS A 679 13.95 1.86 -27.25
N SER A 680 13.70 0.91 -28.15
CA SER A 680 12.86 1.11 -29.34
C SER A 680 11.81 0.02 -29.50
N TYR A 681 10.58 0.44 -29.84
CA TYR A 681 9.43 -0.45 -30.00
C TYR A 681 9.35 -0.95 -31.45
N LYS A 682 9.65 -2.25 -31.67
CA LYS A 682 9.37 -2.93 -32.93
C LYS A 682 7.93 -3.47 -32.90
N ILE A 683 7.05 -2.89 -33.70
CA ILE A 683 5.69 -3.42 -33.93
C ILE A 683 5.67 -4.05 -35.32
N GLU A 684 5.34 -5.34 -35.42
CA GLU A 684 5.21 -5.99 -36.72
C GLU A 684 3.80 -5.79 -37.29
N ILE A 685 3.74 -5.19 -38.48
CA ILE A 685 2.48 -4.86 -39.20
C ILE A 685 1.64 -6.11 -39.51
N SER A 686 2.26 -7.29 -39.54
CA SER A 686 1.59 -8.61 -39.54
C SER A 686 0.67 -8.79 -38.32
N GLN A 687 1.17 -8.51 -37.11
CA GLN A 687 0.50 -8.76 -35.84
C GLN A 687 -0.51 -7.68 -35.43
N VAL A 688 -0.40 -6.45 -35.94
CA VAL A 688 -1.41 -5.40 -35.68
C VAL A 688 -2.76 -5.80 -36.29
N SER A 689 -3.74 -6.08 -35.44
CA SER A 689 -5.05 -6.62 -35.80
C SER A 689 -6.10 -5.52 -35.73
N ARG A 690 -6.92 -5.35 -36.77
CA ARG A 690 -8.09 -4.46 -36.72
C ARG A 690 -9.27 -5.23 -36.17
N ILE A 691 -9.61 -4.98 -34.91
CA ILE A 691 -10.61 -5.73 -34.14
C ILE A 691 -12.06 -5.31 -34.43
N ASN A 692 -12.29 -4.26 -35.24
CA ASN A 692 -13.62 -3.87 -35.72
C ASN A 692 -13.80 -3.93 -37.25
N LYS A 693 -15.07 -4.04 -37.68
CA LYS A 693 -15.47 -4.38 -39.05
C LYS A 693 -15.29 -3.21 -40.02
N TYR A 694 -14.40 -3.36 -41.02
CA TYR A 694 -13.98 -2.26 -41.91
C TYR A 694 -14.57 -2.28 -43.33
N LYS A 695 -15.01 -3.44 -43.84
CA LYS A 695 -15.68 -3.66 -45.15
C LYS A 695 -15.21 -2.75 -46.30
N THR A 696 -15.95 -1.67 -46.62
CA THR A 696 -15.71 -0.80 -47.78
C THR A 696 -14.67 0.31 -47.54
N GLN A 697 -14.24 0.55 -46.30
CA GLN A 697 -13.31 1.65 -45.98
C GLN A 697 -11.95 1.51 -46.68
N ALA A 698 -11.56 0.31 -47.10
CA ALA A 698 -10.29 0.01 -47.75
C ALA A 698 -10.43 -0.43 -49.23
N GLY A 699 -11.52 -0.04 -49.91
CA GLY A 699 -11.79 -0.43 -51.32
C GLY A 699 -10.67 -0.07 -52.29
N CYS A 700 -10.05 1.10 -52.13
CA CYS A 700 -8.93 1.61 -52.93
C CYS A 700 -7.68 0.69 -52.96
N VAL A 701 -7.45 -0.10 -51.90
CA VAL A 701 -6.32 -1.05 -51.84
C VAL A 701 -6.76 -2.50 -52.06
N ALA A 702 -8.06 -2.74 -52.34
CA ALA A 702 -8.67 -4.06 -52.21
C ALA A 702 -7.92 -5.14 -53.00
N ASP A 703 -7.82 -5.01 -54.32
CA ASP A 703 -7.46 -6.17 -55.15
C ASP A 703 -5.98 -6.21 -55.54
N LYS A 704 -5.28 -5.08 -55.42
CA LYS A 704 -3.84 -4.95 -55.72
C LYS A 704 -2.94 -4.99 -54.47
N LEU A 705 -3.44 -4.54 -53.32
CA LEU A 705 -2.69 -4.42 -52.07
C LEU A 705 -3.52 -4.94 -50.87
N HIS A 706 -4.11 -6.13 -51.05
CA HIS A 706 -5.05 -6.75 -50.12
C HIS A 706 -4.56 -6.82 -48.66
N GLN A 707 -3.24 -6.95 -48.44
CA GLN A 707 -2.58 -6.95 -47.13
C GLN A 707 -2.75 -5.63 -46.36
N LEU A 708 -2.98 -4.51 -47.05
CA LEU A 708 -3.21 -3.19 -46.44
C LEU A 708 -4.69 -2.94 -46.09
N ARG A 709 -5.61 -3.83 -46.47
CA ARG A 709 -7.07 -3.67 -46.24
C ARG A 709 -7.43 -3.42 -44.77
N LYS A 710 -6.65 -3.96 -43.82
CA LYS A 710 -6.88 -3.74 -42.37
C LYS A 710 -6.51 -2.33 -41.88
N PHE A 711 -5.61 -1.61 -42.55
CA PHE A 711 -5.14 -0.28 -42.11
C PHE A 711 -5.69 0.88 -42.95
N CYS A 712 -5.94 0.65 -44.24
CA CYS A 712 -6.33 1.72 -45.13
C CYS A 712 -7.73 2.28 -44.80
N ASN A 713 -7.86 3.60 -44.82
CA ASN A 713 -9.14 4.27 -44.96
C ASN A 713 -9.04 5.24 -46.16
N CYS A 714 -9.81 4.96 -47.21
CA CYS A 714 -9.72 5.67 -48.48
C CYS A 714 -10.30 7.09 -48.34
N LEU A 715 -9.62 8.09 -48.91
CA LEU A 715 -9.93 9.53 -48.77
C LEU A 715 -11.22 10.00 -49.49
N LYS A 716 -12.11 9.07 -49.86
CA LYS A 716 -13.16 9.14 -50.90
C LYS A 716 -12.60 9.35 -52.32
N GLY A 717 -13.20 8.66 -53.29
CA GLY A 717 -12.74 8.59 -54.68
C GLY A 717 -12.94 7.17 -55.19
N ASP A 718 -12.06 6.26 -54.80
CA ASP A 718 -12.16 4.82 -55.09
C ASP A 718 -13.24 4.13 -54.26
N THR A 719 -14.50 4.33 -54.64
CA THR A 719 -15.29 3.15 -54.97
C THR A 719 -14.67 2.53 -56.21
N HIS A 720 -13.80 1.54 -56.03
CA HIS A 720 -13.69 0.50 -57.05
C HIS A 720 -15.10 -0.08 -57.17
N HIS A 721 -15.77 0.26 -58.27
CA HIS A 721 -17.12 -0.19 -58.57
C HIS A 721 -17.15 -1.73 -58.63
N ASP A 722 -18.35 -2.29 -58.50
CA ASP A 722 -18.64 -3.62 -59.03
C ASP A 722 -18.19 -3.74 -60.51
N HIS A 723 -18.11 -4.97 -61.02
CA HIS A 723 -17.55 -5.39 -62.33
C HIS A 723 -16.02 -5.63 -62.28
N HIS A 724 -15.51 -6.85 -62.47
CA HIS A 724 -16.05 -8.00 -63.22
C HIS A 724 -16.36 -9.21 -62.31
N ALA A 725 -17.21 -10.18 -62.66
CA ALA A 725 -17.98 -10.45 -63.90
C ALA A 725 -19.39 -10.99 -63.51
N SER A 726 -20.36 -11.26 -64.39
CA SER A 726 -20.41 -11.27 -65.88
C SER A 726 -21.85 -11.02 -66.34
N SER A 727 -22.03 -10.69 -67.62
CA SER A 727 -23.34 -10.50 -68.26
C SER A 727 -24.08 -11.81 -68.58
N VAL A 728 -25.34 -11.94 -68.14
CA VAL A 728 -26.40 -12.75 -68.82
C VAL A 728 -27.76 -12.03 -68.64
N PRO A 729 -28.53 -11.78 -69.72
CA PRO A 729 -29.86 -11.13 -69.62
C PRO A 729 -31.03 -12.12 -69.79
N HIS A 730 -31.79 -12.40 -68.73
CA HIS A 730 -33.16 -12.95 -68.69
C HIS A 730 -33.65 -12.93 -67.22
N ALA A 731 -34.94 -12.94 -66.85
CA ALA A 731 -36.19 -12.47 -67.47
C ALA A 731 -37.33 -12.55 -66.39
N GLN A 732 -38.34 -11.69 -66.49
CA GLN A 732 -39.71 -11.85 -65.92
C GLN A 732 -39.94 -12.08 -64.40
N SER A 733 -40.63 -11.11 -63.75
CA SER A 733 -41.67 -11.29 -62.70
C SER A 733 -41.23 -11.85 -61.31
N TRP A 734 -41.95 -11.70 -60.18
CA TRP A 734 -43.39 -11.43 -59.93
C TRP A 734 -43.68 -10.27 -58.95
N TRP A 735 -44.96 -9.87 -58.96
CA TRP A 735 -45.66 -8.82 -58.19
C TRP A 735 -45.59 -8.99 -56.65
N ALA A 736 -45.34 -7.93 -55.86
CA ALA A 736 -46.29 -7.03 -55.14
C ALA A 736 -47.07 -7.71 -53.96
N TRP A 737 -47.51 -7.08 -52.86
CA TRP A 737 -47.76 -5.69 -52.41
C TRP A 737 -47.27 -5.55 -50.93
N GLY A 738 -47.34 -4.43 -50.17
CA GLY A 738 -47.71 -3.04 -50.48
C GLY A 738 -48.40 -2.22 -49.35
N THR A 739 -47.73 -1.97 -48.20
CA THR A 739 -47.89 -0.74 -47.34
C THR A 739 -49.25 -0.46 -46.62
N PRO A 740 -49.44 0.61 -45.77
CA PRO A 740 -48.62 1.13 -44.64
C PRO A 740 -49.40 1.72 -43.40
N MET A 741 -48.66 2.35 -42.47
CA MET A 741 -48.94 3.63 -41.71
C MET A 741 -49.52 3.70 -40.26
N ARG A 742 -48.73 4.43 -39.43
CA ARG A 742 -49.04 5.52 -38.44
C ARG A 742 -49.60 5.28 -37.00
N LYS A 743 -48.78 5.80 -36.05
CA LYS A 743 -48.98 6.41 -34.70
C LYS A 743 -50.28 7.26 -34.50
N PRO A 744 -50.65 7.78 -33.29
CA PRO A 744 -49.94 7.84 -31.97
C PRO A 744 -50.76 7.56 -30.65
N MET A 745 -50.05 7.69 -29.51
CA MET A 745 -50.41 8.16 -28.13
C MET A 745 -51.75 8.93 -27.89
N PRO A 746 -52.33 8.99 -26.66
CA PRO A 746 -51.64 9.54 -25.44
C PRO A 746 -52.00 8.92 -24.05
N ARG A 747 -51.61 9.63 -22.97
CA ARG A 747 -51.71 9.29 -21.52
C ARG A 747 -52.99 9.85 -20.85
N THR A 748 -53.40 9.20 -19.75
CA THR A 748 -53.94 9.73 -18.45
C THR A 748 -54.12 8.48 -17.54
N SER A 749 -53.81 8.37 -16.24
CA SER A 749 -53.73 9.20 -15.01
C SER A 749 -54.85 8.86 -14.02
N GLU A 750 -54.59 9.04 -12.71
CA GLU A 750 -55.51 8.80 -11.57
C GLU A 750 -55.84 7.33 -11.23
N GLN A 751 -56.35 6.99 -10.02
CA GLN A 751 -55.80 7.21 -8.66
C GLN A 751 -56.63 6.41 -7.61
N VAL A 752 -56.08 6.23 -6.39
CA VAL A 752 -56.81 6.28 -5.09
C VAL A 752 -57.80 5.15 -4.68
N LEU A 753 -57.40 4.42 -3.61
CA LEU A 753 -58.22 3.81 -2.52
C LEU A 753 -59.21 2.64 -2.83
N SER A 754 -59.64 1.81 -1.87
CA SER A 754 -59.02 1.31 -0.61
C SER A 754 -59.86 0.19 0.06
N THR A 755 -59.28 -0.49 1.08
CA THR A 755 -59.95 -1.30 2.14
C THR A 755 -60.66 -2.60 1.73
N GLY A 756 -60.91 -3.47 2.73
CA GLY A 756 -61.68 -4.72 2.55
C GLY A 756 -60.90 -6.02 2.82
N GLY A 757 -60.49 -6.27 4.07
CA GLY A 757 -59.84 -7.54 4.45
C GLY A 757 -60.64 -8.33 5.49
N THR A 758 -60.43 -9.66 5.57
CA THR A 758 -60.74 -10.50 6.75
C THR A 758 -60.01 -11.86 6.69
N ILE A 759 -59.86 -12.53 7.84
CA ILE A 759 -59.14 -13.80 8.06
C ILE A 759 -60.08 -14.76 8.82
N PRO A 760 -60.23 -16.03 8.41
CA PRO A 760 -59.67 -17.18 9.16
C PRO A 760 -58.93 -18.18 8.24
N LEU A 761 -57.86 -18.92 8.59
CA LEU A 761 -57.33 -19.46 9.87
C LEU A 761 -57.89 -20.84 10.29
N VAL A 762 -57.34 -21.89 9.67
CA VAL A 762 -57.24 -23.30 10.13
C VAL A 762 -55.93 -23.87 9.50
N LEU A 763 -55.24 -24.93 9.97
CA LEU A 763 -54.62 -25.28 11.27
C LEU A 763 -54.33 -26.80 11.26
N GLY A 764 -53.07 -27.21 11.09
CA GLY A 764 -52.59 -28.60 11.16
C GLY A 764 -52.13 -29.21 9.82
N LEU A 765 -51.28 -30.25 9.79
CA LEU A 765 -50.51 -30.89 10.87
C LEU A 765 -49.33 -31.71 10.27
N LEU A 766 -48.39 -32.17 11.11
CA LEU A 766 -47.26 -33.05 10.75
C LEU A 766 -47.71 -34.50 10.46
N PRO A 767 -46.86 -35.30 9.81
CA PRO A 767 -46.27 -36.42 10.57
C PRO A 767 -44.76 -36.64 10.37
N LEU A 768 -44.20 -37.56 11.17
CA LEU A 768 -42.77 -37.94 11.27
C LEU A 768 -42.47 -39.30 10.63
N GLY A 769 -41.19 -39.56 10.33
CA GLY A 769 -40.63 -40.87 9.95
C GLY A 769 -39.14 -40.71 9.59
N ILE A 770 -38.18 -40.83 10.51
CA ILE A 770 -37.64 -42.08 11.10
C ILE A 770 -36.97 -42.98 10.04
N GLY A 771 -35.65 -43.09 10.12
CA GLY A 771 -34.83 -44.01 9.32
C GLY A 771 -33.36 -43.89 9.72
N ALA A 772 -32.87 -44.81 10.56
CA ALA A 772 -31.48 -44.84 11.04
C ALA A 772 -30.84 -46.19 10.71
N TYR A 773 -29.56 -46.18 10.32
CA TYR A 773 -28.71 -47.37 10.31
C TYR A 773 -27.24 -47.03 10.60
N THR A 774 -26.42 -48.05 10.82
CA THR A 774 -25.28 -48.02 11.74
C THR A 774 -23.89 -47.98 11.10
N ILE A 775 -22.94 -47.48 11.90
CA ILE A 775 -21.48 -47.54 11.72
C ILE A 775 -20.98 -49.00 11.74
N PRO A 776 -19.87 -49.30 11.06
CA PRO A 776 -18.82 -50.10 11.71
C PRO A 776 -17.45 -49.41 11.69
N ARG A 777 -16.78 -49.40 12.85
CA ARG A 777 -15.34 -49.10 12.98
C ARG A 777 -14.56 -50.38 12.69
N ILE A 778 -13.39 -50.25 12.07
CA ILE A 778 -12.28 -51.20 12.23
C ILE A 778 -11.03 -50.39 12.62
N LEU A 779 -10.22 -50.93 13.52
CA LEU A 779 -8.94 -50.36 13.97
C LEU A 779 -7.80 -51.17 13.34
N GLY A 780 -6.73 -50.50 12.90
CA GLY A 780 -5.54 -51.14 12.33
C GLY A 780 -4.39 -50.16 12.13
N ASN A 781 -3.29 -50.40 12.85
CA ASN A 781 -1.97 -49.75 12.82
C ASN A 781 -1.02 -50.77 13.51
N PRO A 782 0.33 -50.75 13.37
CA PRO A 782 1.22 -49.74 12.75
C PRO A 782 2.37 -50.31 11.86
N HIS A 783 3.30 -49.43 11.42
CA HIS A 783 4.65 -49.68 10.84
C HIS A 783 4.71 -50.53 9.54
N GLU A 784 5.51 -50.20 8.51
CA GLU A 784 6.97 -50.02 8.51
C GLU A 784 7.47 -49.14 7.32
N GLU A 785 8.78 -49.16 7.00
CA GLU A 785 9.47 -48.27 6.03
C GLU A 785 9.72 -48.91 4.65
N ALA A 786 9.88 -48.13 3.56
CA ALA A 786 10.78 -48.43 2.42
C ALA A 786 10.80 -47.32 1.30
N HIS A 787 11.84 -47.39 0.45
CA HIS A 787 12.12 -46.55 -0.73
C HIS A 787 11.58 -47.14 -2.07
N ALA A 788 11.94 -46.48 -3.19
CA ALA A 788 11.73 -46.77 -4.62
C ALA A 788 10.41 -46.21 -5.21
N GLN A 789 10.44 -45.23 -6.13
CA GLN A 789 10.95 -45.21 -7.52
C GLN A 789 10.02 -45.89 -8.53
N ASP A 790 9.64 -45.09 -9.54
CA ASP A 790 9.12 -45.39 -10.88
C ASP A 790 8.57 -46.78 -11.23
N PHE A 791 7.39 -46.81 -11.88
CA PHE A 791 7.39 -47.15 -13.31
C PHE A 791 6.14 -46.66 -14.08
N ARG A 792 6.42 -46.15 -15.29
CA ARG A 792 5.61 -45.99 -16.53
C ARG A 792 4.07 -46.05 -16.45
N ALA A 793 3.29 -45.06 -16.90
CA ALA A 793 3.32 -44.20 -18.10
C ALA A 793 2.82 -44.82 -19.42
N GLY A 794 1.99 -44.03 -20.13
CA GLY A 794 1.59 -44.18 -21.54
C GLY A 794 0.25 -43.48 -21.82
N LEU A 795 -0.08 -42.93 -22.99
CA LEU A 795 0.58 -42.54 -24.27
C LEU A 795 -0.34 -41.41 -24.87
N ILE A 796 -0.05 -40.60 -25.90
CA ILE A 796 0.98 -40.48 -26.96
C ILE A 796 1.03 -38.96 -27.36
N ASN A 797 2.18 -38.30 -27.51
CA ASN A 797 2.89 -37.93 -28.77
C ASN A 797 2.12 -37.01 -29.77
N TRP A 798 2.73 -36.03 -30.48
CA TRP A 798 4.14 -35.61 -30.69
C TRP A 798 4.26 -34.06 -30.86
N TRP A 799 5.39 -33.38 -30.56
CA TRP A 799 6.61 -33.12 -31.39
C TRP A 799 6.33 -32.58 -32.82
N TYR A 800 7.16 -31.78 -33.51
CA TYR A 800 8.53 -31.24 -33.34
C TYR A 800 8.50 -29.67 -33.45
N ASP A 801 9.54 -28.81 -33.48
CA ASP A 801 11.02 -28.93 -33.51
C ASP A 801 11.73 -27.63 -32.98
N THR A 802 13.07 -27.53 -33.06
CA THR A 802 13.84 -26.27 -33.10
C THR A 802 14.66 -26.12 -34.39
N PRO A 803 15.19 -24.92 -34.70
CA PRO A 803 16.61 -24.87 -35.07
C PRO A 803 17.38 -23.62 -34.62
N SER A 804 18.65 -23.80 -34.30
CA SER A 804 19.64 -22.73 -34.09
C SER A 804 20.23 -22.29 -35.43
N PHE A 805 20.30 -20.98 -35.71
CA PHE A 805 21.14 -20.41 -36.76
C PHE A 805 21.72 -19.06 -36.32
N GLY A 806 23.03 -18.87 -36.53
CA GLY A 806 23.71 -17.59 -36.35
C GLY A 806 24.10 -16.99 -37.69
N LEU A 807 23.93 -15.68 -37.84
CA LEU A 807 24.42 -14.88 -38.95
C LEU A 807 24.60 -13.43 -38.49
N ALA A 808 25.67 -12.77 -38.92
CA ALA A 808 25.98 -11.39 -38.53
C ALA A 808 25.63 -10.40 -39.65
N ALA A 809 24.98 -9.29 -39.30
CA ALA A 809 24.88 -8.11 -40.15
C ALA A 809 24.65 -6.83 -39.32
N THR A 810 25.28 -5.75 -39.79
CA THR A 810 25.22 -4.36 -39.32
C THR A 810 23.82 -3.80 -39.08
N GLY A 811 23.66 -2.93 -38.08
CA GLY A 811 22.42 -2.17 -37.86
C GLY A 811 22.54 -1.17 -36.70
N GLU A 812 23.10 0.01 -36.98
CA GLU A 812 23.17 1.14 -36.05
C GLU A 812 21.78 1.63 -35.65
N ASN A 813 21.66 2.23 -34.45
CA ASN A 813 20.54 3.08 -34.04
C ASN A 813 20.98 3.87 -32.79
N LEU A 814 20.75 5.19 -32.79
CA LEU A 814 21.28 6.11 -31.78
C LEU A 814 20.35 6.26 -30.57
N GLU A 815 20.88 6.01 -29.37
CA GLU A 815 20.39 6.60 -28.12
C GLU A 815 21.06 7.95 -27.84
N TRP A 816 20.42 8.81 -27.05
CA TRP A 816 20.98 10.10 -26.63
C TRP A 816 20.77 10.33 -25.13
N VAL A 817 21.83 10.79 -24.45
CA VAL A 817 21.83 11.23 -23.05
C VAL A 817 22.76 12.44 -22.96
N LEU A 818 22.31 13.51 -22.28
CA LEU A 818 23.08 14.75 -22.11
C LEU A 818 23.01 15.23 -20.65
N ASN A 819 24.15 15.13 -19.96
CA ASN A 819 24.41 15.89 -18.74
C ASN A 819 25.05 17.22 -19.15
N LEU A 820 24.68 18.33 -18.50
CA LEU A 820 25.23 19.65 -18.79
C LEU A 820 25.48 20.44 -17.51
N ASP A 821 26.75 20.68 -17.22
CA ASP A 821 27.19 21.67 -16.23
C ASP A 821 27.03 23.10 -16.77
N LEU A 822 26.95 24.06 -15.84
CA LEU A 822 26.79 25.49 -16.13
C LEU A 822 27.70 26.34 -15.24
N ASP A 823 29.01 26.24 -15.47
CA ASP A 823 29.98 27.24 -15.00
C ASP A 823 30.79 27.78 -16.19
N GLY A 824 30.62 29.08 -16.47
CA GLY A 824 31.22 29.76 -17.61
C GLY A 824 32.36 30.68 -17.18
N HIS A 825 33.61 30.23 -17.33
CA HIS A 825 34.80 31.08 -17.19
C HIS A 825 35.67 30.98 -18.47
N PRO A 826 36.00 32.11 -19.12
CA PRO A 826 36.79 32.10 -20.35
C PRO A 826 38.28 31.94 -20.02
N HIS A 827 38.82 30.75 -20.24
CA HIS A 827 40.27 30.53 -20.14
C HIS A 827 41.00 31.04 -21.38
N ASN A 828 41.94 31.97 -21.16
CA ASN A 828 42.84 32.51 -22.16
C ASN A 828 43.88 31.45 -22.59
N PRO A 829 44.14 31.23 -23.89
CA PRO A 829 45.04 30.18 -24.34
C PRO A 829 46.50 30.65 -24.40
N ASP A 830 47.32 30.35 -23.39
CA ASP A 830 48.77 30.29 -23.58
C ASP A 830 49.49 29.45 -22.50
N SER A 831 50.75 29.09 -22.80
CA SER A 831 51.73 28.37 -21.96
C SER A 831 51.50 26.87 -21.70
N SER A 832 52.49 26.09 -22.09
CA SER A 832 52.66 24.65 -21.84
C SER A 832 53.32 24.34 -20.48
N VAL A 833 53.05 23.15 -19.92
CA VAL A 833 53.97 21.98 -19.89
C VAL A 833 53.16 20.72 -19.61
#